data_AF-A0A0R1UL03-F1
#
_entry.id   AF-A0A0R1UL03-F1
#
_cell.length_a   1.000
_cell.length_b   1.000
_cell.length_c   1.000
_cell.angle_alpha   90.00
_cell.angle_beta   90.00
_cell.angle_gamma   90.00
#
_symmetry.space_group_name_H-M   'P 1'
#
loop_
_entity.id
_entity.type
_entity.pdbx_description
1 polymer ?
#
loop_
_entity_poly.entity_id
_entity_poly.type
_entity_poly.pdbx_seq_one_letter_code
_entity_poly.pdbx_strand_id
1 'polypeptide(L)'
;MQDGIYEQIINQQIFNELTNLSNQDFDIRKTTLEAADARELLTNYLANVIKDGLLYIRDNNKSSTTEDKRTNLLAQLELCNSIIEQVAKHTDNSQDTKIEEQGEVLTALYHKINTIRTLDNQTEVIRPTSSIVENTLFTGNTQEPSMMEELKKEILSSDRVDLLVSFIKWSAIRPLLSTLKQFTQNPNHQLRVISTTYTKATDFGAVKALSELPNTKVKINYSQDNQRLHAKSYIFYRETGFSTAYIGSSNLSSAALTTGLEWNIKVTEQESDQIVKKCSITFDQYWNNDAFETFDPTNELSVQKLKDELDKTVTNDFHLETAIRPYAYQQEILDELETERTVYHRHRNLVVAATGVGKTIIAAFDFKRYLAKHPNAKLLFVAHRKEILEQSIRKFREVLNDFNFGQLAVGGYTPNNLDHLFISVQTFNSLKLADKTSVDNYDFIIIDEVHHAEAKSYQQLLSYYQPQILLGLTATPDRMDGADIRKYFDGNVASEMLLGEAINRQLLSPFQYYGVTDSIDYSQITWTRGKYDEQELTKSYLNNHERDQIIIQKVLDYSNDLNEIKGIGFCVSVEHAEYMAQLFNDHQIPALCVTGQTNNTDREDAKRQLTNGKVKFIFTVNLYNEGVDIPAVNMVLFLRPTQSATIFLQQLGRGLRLSPGKDCLTVLDFIGQANKQYSYRTKFRSLIGKTRHTLKKEVESNFTHVPNGCYIEMEPKAKEYILENLGQTEVNKKNLVNMMIEFNNQTEKELTLANFLTEFDVTLPELYANGRSFHRLKQWAHLTNDQRDVTDSVWKKFRNFFHIDSPSLLDCWIGMIEGRHQIDLTNELERLQLGMLYYSLYKKYPDKEGFTSLLDGILTFVKEDFVKEELLAVLRYRRSQIKIVPMANEYQYTTPLEVHCHYNRAQIMAAYDYYNQEQSPEFREGVKYIDTHKTDIFLISLNKTEKDFSPSTMYEDYAINESIFHWQSQRTQSNTSNTIQRYRNHLSTNNYISLFIREYPRVNGFAQPYMFMGNADYQTSNGSQPVNFTWKLHQRIPASLINSATKTSDQ
;
A
#
# COMPACT_ATOMS: atom_id res chain seq x y z
N MET A 1 -17.31 24.03 -32.26
CA MET A 1 -15.84 24.04 -32.06
C MET A 1 -15.41 25.10 -31.03
N GLN A 2 -14.24 24.91 -30.40
CA GLN A 2 -13.60 25.89 -29.49
C GLN A 2 -12.41 26.55 -30.21
N ASP A 3 -11.92 27.68 -29.71
CA ASP A 3 -10.71 28.30 -30.24
C ASP A 3 -9.46 27.46 -29.87
N GLY A 4 -8.57 27.19 -30.83
CA GLY A 4 -7.42 26.30 -30.64
C GLY A 4 -6.81 25.71 -31.91
N ILE A 5 -5.85 24.80 -31.73
CA ILE A 5 -5.13 24.11 -32.81
C ILE A 5 -5.79 22.75 -33.08
N TYR A 6 -5.99 22.43 -34.35
CA TYR A 6 -6.58 21.17 -34.80
C TYR A 6 -5.70 20.52 -35.86
N GLU A 7 -5.42 19.22 -35.70
CA GLU A 7 -4.76 18.38 -36.69
C GLU A 7 -5.62 17.14 -36.94
N GLN A 8 -6.70 17.31 -37.69
CA GLN A 8 -7.68 16.25 -37.99
C GLN A 8 -8.33 16.44 -39.36
N ILE A 9 -8.84 15.34 -39.91
CA ILE A 9 -9.59 15.36 -41.17
C ILE A 9 -10.94 16.05 -40.95
N ILE A 10 -11.26 17.00 -41.84
CA ILE A 10 -12.58 17.64 -41.86
C ILE A 10 -13.60 16.62 -42.39
N ASN A 11 -14.33 15.98 -41.49
CA ASN A 11 -15.47 15.12 -41.81
C ASN A 11 -16.75 15.96 -42.02
N GLN A 12 -17.86 15.31 -42.38
CA GLN A 12 -19.13 16.00 -42.66
C GLN A 12 -19.66 16.79 -41.45
N GLN A 13 -19.45 16.29 -40.23
CA GLN A 13 -19.86 17.00 -39.01
C GLN A 13 -19.05 18.28 -38.82
N ILE A 14 -17.72 18.19 -38.87
CA ILE A 14 -16.82 19.35 -38.74
C ILE A 14 -17.08 20.35 -39.86
N PHE A 15 -17.33 19.89 -41.09
CA PHE A 15 -17.70 20.75 -42.20
C PHE A 15 -18.98 21.55 -41.92
N ASN A 16 -20.00 20.89 -41.37
CA ASN A 16 -21.26 21.54 -40.97
C ASN A 16 -21.06 22.51 -39.79
N GLU A 17 -20.19 22.19 -38.83
CA GLU A 17 -19.85 23.10 -37.74
C GLU A 17 -19.09 24.34 -38.25
N LEU A 18 -18.11 24.16 -39.15
CA LEU A 18 -17.32 25.25 -39.73
C LEU A 18 -18.15 26.17 -40.63
N THR A 19 -19.17 25.65 -41.32
CA THR A 19 -20.06 26.46 -42.17
C THR A 19 -21.02 27.33 -41.37
N ASN A 20 -21.28 26.99 -40.11
CA ASN A 20 -22.09 27.79 -39.18
C ASN A 20 -21.28 28.87 -38.44
N LEU A 21 -19.95 28.91 -38.60
CA LEU A 21 -19.08 29.92 -38.01
C LEU A 21 -18.90 31.12 -38.96
N SER A 22 -18.95 32.32 -38.41
CA SER A 22 -18.71 33.56 -39.14
C SER A 22 -17.21 33.73 -39.41
N ASN A 23 -16.83 33.87 -40.68
CA ASN A 23 -15.44 34.16 -41.08
C ASN A 23 -14.95 35.56 -40.62
N GLN A 24 -15.83 36.40 -40.06
CA GLN A 24 -15.44 37.69 -39.47
C GLN A 24 -14.95 37.54 -38.02
N ASP A 25 -15.42 36.50 -37.31
CA ASP A 25 -15.17 36.30 -35.89
C ASP A 25 -14.09 35.24 -35.61
N PHE A 26 -13.71 34.42 -36.62
CA PHE A 26 -12.75 33.32 -36.49
C PHE A 26 -11.75 33.26 -37.68
N ASP A 27 -10.45 33.10 -37.42
CA ASP A 27 -9.44 32.80 -38.46
C ASP A 27 -9.35 31.28 -38.69
N ILE A 28 -9.94 30.80 -39.79
CA ILE A 28 -10.00 29.37 -40.12
C ILE A 28 -8.87 29.00 -41.09
N ARG A 29 -7.84 28.32 -40.59
CA ARG A 29 -6.72 27.78 -41.39
C ARG A 29 -6.98 26.34 -41.80
N LYS A 30 -6.78 26.02 -43.09
CA LYS A 30 -6.95 24.67 -43.66
C LYS A 30 -5.74 24.34 -44.54
N THR A 31 -5.27 23.10 -44.46
CA THR A 31 -4.19 22.56 -45.31
C THR A 31 -4.75 21.45 -46.18
N THR A 32 -4.32 21.37 -47.44
CA THR A 32 -4.69 20.27 -48.34
C THR A 32 -3.92 19.01 -47.98
N LEU A 33 -4.60 17.86 -48.05
CA LEU A 33 -3.99 16.56 -47.75
C LEU A 33 -2.93 16.23 -48.82
N GLU A 34 -1.65 16.18 -48.45
CA GLU A 34 -0.57 15.78 -49.35
C GLU A 34 -0.42 14.26 -49.40
N ALA A 35 0.05 13.71 -50.53
CA ALA A 35 0.15 12.26 -50.72
C ALA A 35 1.06 11.55 -49.70
N ALA A 36 2.05 12.26 -49.15
CA ALA A 36 2.98 11.72 -48.14
C ALA A 36 2.31 11.55 -46.76
N ASP A 37 1.50 12.52 -46.33
CA ASP A 37 0.85 12.54 -45.00
C ASP A 37 -0.54 11.88 -45.00
N ALA A 38 -1.15 11.76 -46.19
CA ALA A 38 -2.48 11.20 -46.37
C ALA A 38 -2.64 9.80 -45.76
N ARG A 39 -1.62 8.95 -45.90
CA ARG A 39 -1.66 7.57 -45.41
C ARG A 39 -1.89 7.52 -43.89
N GLU A 40 -1.09 8.27 -43.11
CA GLU A 40 -1.13 8.20 -41.65
C GLU A 40 -2.38 8.88 -41.08
N LEU A 41 -2.74 10.06 -41.59
CA LEU A 41 -3.95 10.78 -41.19
C LEU A 41 -5.24 9.98 -41.50
N LEU A 42 -5.32 9.34 -42.67
CA LEU A 42 -6.48 8.52 -43.04
C LEU A 42 -6.55 7.23 -42.23
N THR A 43 -5.41 6.58 -41.97
CA THR A 43 -5.38 5.38 -41.12
C THR A 43 -5.82 5.71 -39.69
N ASN A 44 -5.32 6.79 -39.10
CA ASN A 44 -5.72 7.21 -37.74
C ASN A 44 -7.21 7.57 -37.68
N TYR A 45 -7.73 8.25 -38.70
CA TYR A 45 -9.17 8.54 -38.79
C TYR A 45 -10.01 7.27 -38.89
N LEU A 46 -9.65 6.33 -39.77
CA LEU A 46 -10.35 5.06 -39.92
C LEU A 46 -10.26 4.20 -38.65
N ALA A 47 -9.11 4.17 -37.98
CA ALA A 47 -8.92 3.46 -36.72
C ALA A 47 -9.91 3.97 -35.64
N ASN A 48 -10.08 5.29 -35.53
CA ASN A 48 -11.05 5.89 -34.61
C ASN A 48 -12.50 5.50 -34.97
N VAL A 49 -12.87 5.55 -36.25
CA VAL A 49 -14.22 5.15 -36.70
C VAL A 49 -14.48 3.66 -36.44
N ILE A 50 -13.51 2.78 -36.72
CA ILE A 50 -13.61 1.34 -36.45
C ILE A 50 -13.71 1.08 -34.94
N LYS A 51 -12.91 1.77 -34.13
CA LYS A 51 -12.96 1.68 -32.66
C LYS A 51 -14.36 2.04 -32.13
N ASP A 52 -14.92 3.15 -32.59
CA ASP A 52 -16.27 3.57 -32.21
C ASP A 52 -17.35 2.57 -32.69
N GLY A 53 -17.19 2.02 -33.89
CA GLY A 53 -18.08 0.97 -34.43
C GLY A 53 -18.05 -0.32 -33.61
N LEU A 54 -16.85 -0.79 -33.25
CA LEU A 54 -16.66 -1.99 -32.42
C LEU A 54 -17.20 -1.78 -30.99
N LEU A 55 -17.02 -0.58 -30.42
CA LEU A 55 -17.60 -0.20 -29.13
C LEU A 55 -19.14 -0.22 -29.19
N TYR A 56 -19.72 0.33 -30.25
CA TYR A 56 -21.16 0.36 -30.46
C TYR A 56 -21.78 -1.04 -30.59
N ILE A 57 -21.16 -1.93 -31.39
CA ILE A 57 -21.62 -3.33 -31.54
C ILE A 57 -21.62 -4.06 -30.20
N ARG A 58 -20.57 -3.88 -29.41
CA ARG A 58 -20.49 -4.48 -28.07
C ARG A 58 -21.60 -3.99 -27.14
N ASP A 59 -21.92 -2.70 -27.20
CA ASP A 59 -22.79 -2.05 -26.21
C ASP A 59 -24.29 -2.14 -26.55
N ASN A 60 -24.65 -2.41 -27.82
CA ASN A 60 -26.05 -2.48 -28.24
C ASN A 60 -26.81 -3.74 -27.80
N ASN A 61 -26.10 -4.83 -27.49
CA ASN A 61 -26.72 -6.07 -27.02
C ASN A 61 -26.81 -6.09 -25.49
N LYS A 62 -27.94 -5.56 -24.98
CA LYS A 62 -28.22 -5.39 -23.54
C LYS A 62 -28.67 -6.69 -22.86
N SER A 63 -27.81 -7.68 -22.68
CA SER A 63 -28.05 -8.79 -21.73
C SER A 63 -26.78 -9.43 -21.21
N SER A 64 -26.80 -9.81 -19.94
CA SER A 64 -25.65 -10.22 -19.13
C SER A 64 -25.53 -11.73 -18.97
N THR A 65 -25.67 -12.50 -20.05
CA THR A 65 -25.42 -13.94 -20.04
C THR A 65 -24.11 -14.29 -20.77
N THR A 66 -23.52 -15.44 -20.47
CA THR A 66 -22.24 -15.89 -21.04
C THR A 66 -22.36 -16.20 -22.54
N GLU A 67 -23.54 -16.61 -23.01
CA GLU A 67 -23.83 -16.83 -24.44
C GLU A 67 -23.82 -15.50 -25.23
N ASP A 68 -24.39 -14.43 -24.67
CA ASP A 68 -24.46 -13.12 -25.33
C ASP A 68 -23.08 -12.48 -25.53
N LYS A 69 -22.14 -12.68 -24.59
CA LYS A 69 -20.76 -12.18 -24.71
C LYS A 69 -20.03 -12.82 -25.90
N ARG A 70 -20.29 -14.10 -26.15
CA ARG A 70 -19.73 -14.81 -27.31
C ARG A 70 -20.36 -14.32 -28.60
N THR A 71 -21.67 -14.09 -28.61
CA THR A 71 -22.38 -13.50 -29.77
C THR A 71 -21.88 -12.10 -30.10
N ASN A 72 -21.61 -11.25 -29.10
CA ASN A 72 -21.04 -9.92 -29.32
C ASN A 72 -19.62 -9.96 -29.88
N LEU A 73 -18.79 -10.87 -29.37
CA LEU A 73 -17.44 -11.09 -29.90
C LEU A 73 -17.49 -11.57 -31.35
N LEU A 74 -18.38 -12.52 -31.67
CA LEU A 74 -18.57 -13.00 -33.04
C LEU A 74 -18.99 -11.87 -33.98
N ALA A 75 -19.94 -11.02 -33.58
CA ALA A 75 -20.35 -9.87 -34.38
C ALA A 75 -19.20 -8.85 -34.62
N GLN A 76 -18.32 -8.67 -33.62
CA GLN A 76 -17.11 -7.86 -33.78
C GLN A 76 -16.11 -8.50 -34.75
N LEU A 77 -15.89 -9.81 -34.64
CA LEU A 77 -15.03 -10.57 -35.55
C LEU A 77 -15.54 -10.54 -36.99
N GLU A 78 -16.86 -10.68 -37.19
CA GLU A 78 -17.51 -10.57 -38.51
C GLU A 78 -17.31 -9.18 -39.13
N LEU A 79 -17.47 -8.09 -38.35
CA LEU A 79 -17.21 -6.74 -38.84
C LEU A 79 -15.73 -6.59 -39.26
N CYS A 80 -14.80 -7.01 -38.40
CA CYS A 80 -13.36 -6.94 -38.71
C CYS A 80 -13.02 -7.74 -39.98
N ASN A 81 -13.50 -8.98 -40.08
CA ASN A 81 -13.28 -9.82 -41.27
C ASN A 81 -13.93 -9.24 -42.52
N SER A 82 -15.09 -8.59 -42.41
CA SER A 82 -15.71 -7.88 -43.55
C SER A 82 -14.85 -6.71 -44.03
N ILE A 83 -14.28 -5.92 -43.10
CA ILE A 83 -13.35 -4.84 -43.43
C ILE A 83 -12.09 -5.40 -44.09
N ILE A 84 -11.50 -6.47 -43.53
CA ILE A 84 -10.33 -7.16 -44.11
C ILE A 84 -10.62 -7.62 -45.54
N GLU A 85 -11.79 -8.23 -45.79
CA GLU A 85 -12.20 -8.64 -47.13
C GLU A 85 -12.32 -7.47 -48.11
N GLN A 86 -12.83 -6.32 -47.67
CA GLN A 86 -12.91 -5.14 -48.54
C GLN A 86 -11.53 -4.58 -48.85
N VAL A 87 -10.60 -4.56 -47.90
CA VAL A 87 -9.21 -4.16 -48.14
C VAL A 87 -8.53 -5.14 -49.09
N ALA A 88 -8.68 -6.44 -48.87
CA ALA A 88 -8.10 -7.50 -49.70
C ALA A 88 -8.56 -7.43 -51.17
N LYS A 89 -9.77 -6.95 -51.46
CA LYS A 89 -10.24 -6.74 -52.86
C LYS A 89 -9.45 -5.67 -53.61
N HIS A 90 -8.82 -4.75 -52.89
CA HIS A 90 -8.11 -3.60 -53.44
C HIS A 90 -6.58 -3.67 -53.23
N THR A 91 -6.07 -4.78 -52.69
CA THR A 91 -4.64 -5.01 -52.43
C THR A 91 -4.25 -6.42 -52.90
N ASP A 92 -2.98 -6.65 -53.26
CA ASP A 92 -2.48 -7.99 -53.63
C ASP A 92 -2.32 -8.97 -52.42
N ASN A 93 -2.87 -8.63 -51.25
CA ASN A 93 -2.75 -9.45 -50.03
C ASN A 93 -3.73 -10.65 -50.04
N SER A 94 -3.24 -11.82 -49.62
CA SER A 94 -4.00 -13.09 -49.63
C SER A 94 -5.10 -13.17 -48.57
N GLN A 95 -5.99 -14.16 -48.74
CA GLN A 95 -7.06 -14.53 -47.79
C GLN A 95 -6.57 -15.00 -46.42
N ASP A 96 -5.25 -15.12 -46.20
CA ASP A 96 -4.61 -15.66 -44.99
C ASP A 96 -4.60 -14.67 -43.80
N THR A 97 -5.19 -13.48 -43.97
CA THR A 97 -5.24 -12.40 -42.96
C THR A 97 -6.56 -12.36 -42.18
N LYS A 98 -7.49 -13.30 -42.44
CA LYS A 98 -8.76 -13.39 -41.68
C LYS A 98 -8.51 -13.81 -40.24
N ILE A 99 -9.30 -13.24 -39.33
CA ILE A 99 -9.30 -13.60 -37.92
C ILE A 99 -10.15 -14.86 -37.75
N GLU A 100 -9.59 -15.85 -37.05
CA GLU A 100 -10.29 -17.09 -36.70
C GLU A 100 -11.52 -16.85 -35.80
N GLU A 101 -12.58 -17.64 -36.02
CA GLU A 101 -13.88 -17.49 -35.36
C GLU A 101 -13.84 -17.71 -33.83
N GLN A 102 -12.76 -18.32 -33.33
CA GLN A 102 -12.56 -18.55 -31.90
C GLN A 102 -12.09 -17.31 -31.15
N GLY A 103 -11.57 -16.29 -31.86
CA GLY A 103 -11.13 -15.03 -31.24
C GLY A 103 -9.99 -15.20 -30.24
N GLU A 104 -9.08 -16.14 -30.49
CA GLU A 104 -7.95 -16.43 -29.61
C GLU A 104 -6.74 -15.53 -29.93
N VAL A 105 -5.98 -15.16 -28.91
CA VAL A 105 -4.73 -14.40 -29.06
C VAL A 105 -3.58 -15.34 -28.72
N LEU A 106 -2.64 -15.50 -29.65
CA LEU A 106 -1.41 -16.24 -29.40
C LEU A 106 -0.53 -15.47 -28.42
N THR A 107 -0.42 -15.95 -27.17
CA THR A 107 0.35 -15.25 -26.13
C THR A 107 1.78 -15.74 -25.95
N ALA A 108 2.09 -16.97 -26.36
CA ALA A 108 3.43 -17.54 -26.31
C ALA A 108 3.52 -18.83 -27.15
N LEU A 109 4.72 -19.11 -27.66
CA LEU A 109 5.06 -20.37 -28.32
C LEU A 109 6.40 -20.86 -27.77
N TYR A 110 6.41 -22.04 -27.15
CA TYR A 110 7.62 -22.66 -26.62
C TYR A 110 7.80 -24.07 -27.18
N HIS A 111 9.05 -24.41 -27.47
CA HIS A 111 9.39 -25.78 -27.81
C HIS A 111 9.26 -26.66 -26.57
N LYS A 112 8.44 -27.71 -26.62
CA LYS A 112 8.25 -28.60 -25.45
C LYS A 112 9.44 -29.54 -25.27
N ILE A 113 9.90 -30.17 -26.35
CA ILE A 113 10.93 -31.23 -26.32
C ILE A 113 12.22 -30.75 -25.64
N ASN A 114 12.75 -31.55 -24.73
CA ASN A 114 13.95 -31.29 -23.91
C ASN A 114 13.85 -30.09 -22.93
N THR A 115 12.63 -29.65 -22.61
CA THR A 115 12.40 -28.64 -21.57
C THR A 115 11.52 -29.17 -20.44
N ILE A 116 11.59 -28.51 -19.28
CA ILE A 116 10.75 -28.84 -18.11
C ILE A 116 9.24 -28.78 -18.43
N ARG A 117 8.85 -28.00 -19.45
CA ARG A 117 7.47 -27.91 -19.97
C ARG A 117 6.94 -29.22 -20.56
N THR A 118 7.79 -30.22 -20.80
CA THR A 118 7.37 -31.59 -21.18
C THR A 118 6.80 -32.36 -20.00
N LEU A 119 7.37 -32.16 -18.81
CA LEU A 119 7.03 -32.88 -17.58
C LEU A 119 5.93 -32.16 -16.78
N ASP A 120 5.85 -30.84 -16.90
CA ASP A 120 4.82 -30.02 -16.28
C ASP A 120 4.21 -29.04 -17.29
N ASN A 121 2.94 -29.26 -17.68
CA ASN A 121 2.21 -28.35 -18.57
C ASN A 121 1.75 -27.06 -17.85
N GLN A 122 1.96 -26.92 -16.53
CA GLN A 122 1.56 -25.75 -15.73
C GLN A 122 2.68 -24.71 -15.55
N THR A 123 3.84 -24.88 -16.20
CA THR A 123 4.92 -23.88 -16.08
C THR A 123 4.47 -22.52 -16.63
N GLU A 124 4.47 -21.52 -15.75
CA GLU A 124 3.96 -20.19 -16.04
C GLU A 124 4.69 -19.55 -17.23
N VAL A 125 3.96 -18.76 -18.02
CA VAL A 125 4.53 -18.00 -19.14
C VAL A 125 5.07 -16.70 -18.60
N ILE A 126 6.39 -16.49 -18.72
CA ILE A 126 7.02 -15.24 -18.29
C ILE A 126 6.78 -14.20 -19.39
N ARG A 127 5.96 -13.19 -19.09
CA ARG A 127 5.71 -12.03 -19.95
C ARG A 127 5.51 -10.77 -19.11
N PRO A 128 5.78 -9.58 -19.67
CA PRO A 128 5.47 -8.31 -19.01
C PRO A 128 3.99 -8.21 -18.63
N THR A 129 3.71 -7.46 -17.57
CA THR A 129 2.36 -7.27 -17.01
C THR A 129 1.57 -6.28 -17.88
N SER A 130 2.24 -5.23 -18.33
CA SER A 130 1.75 -4.29 -19.33
C SER A 130 1.70 -4.95 -20.71
N SER A 131 0.88 -4.38 -21.60
CA SER A 131 0.75 -4.85 -22.97
C SER A 131 2.11 -4.81 -23.69
N ILE A 132 2.38 -5.78 -24.56
CA ILE A 132 3.52 -5.74 -25.49
C ILE A 132 3.09 -5.23 -26.87
N VAL A 133 1.81 -4.90 -27.02
CA VAL A 133 1.21 -4.38 -28.25
C VAL A 133 0.91 -2.89 -28.11
N GLU A 134 0.44 -2.46 -26.94
CA GLU A 134 0.06 -1.06 -26.69
C GLU A 134 1.13 -0.33 -25.87
N ASN A 135 1.30 0.96 -26.18
CA ASN A 135 2.13 1.88 -25.42
C ASN A 135 1.57 2.08 -24.00
N THR A 136 2.43 2.35 -23.02
CA THR A 136 2.02 2.46 -21.60
C THR A 136 2.85 3.53 -20.89
N LEU A 137 2.25 4.29 -19.96
CA LEU A 137 2.96 5.34 -19.21
C LEU A 137 3.14 4.94 -17.74
N PHE A 138 4.40 4.82 -17.31
CA PHE A 138 4.77 4.56 -15.93
C PHE A 138 5.07 5.87 -15.22
N THR A 139 4.37 6.14 -14.11
CA THR A 139 4.48 7.38 -13.32
C THR A 139 5.00 7.17 -11.89
N GLY A 140 5.21 5.91 -11.48
CA GLY A 140 5.71 5.55 -10.15
C GLY A 140 4.62 5.49 -9.07
N ASN A 141 3.35 5.37 -9.47
CA ASN A 141 2.24 5.25 -8.53
C ASN A 141 2.08 3.80 -8.00
N THR A 142 1.59 3.66 -6.78
CA THR A 142 1.36 2.40 -6.06
C THR A 142 0.38 1.43 -6.73
N GLN A 143 -0.46 1.91 -7.65
CA GLN A 143 -1.43 1.09 -8.38
C GLN A 143 -0.89 0.56 -9.73
N GLU A 144 0.22 1.10 -10.22
CA GLU A 144 0.89 0.66 -11.44
C GLU A 144 1.88 -0.50 -11.13
N PRO A 145 2.15 -1.41 -12.07
CA PRO A 145 3.22 -2.38 -11.89
C PRO A 145 4.56 -1.65 -11.73
N SER A 146 5.31 -2.03 -10.69
CA SER A 146 6.65 -1.49 -10.46
C SER A 146 7.53 -1.67 -11.69
N MET A 147 8.15 -0.58 -12.15
CA MET A 147 9.07 -0.62 -13.31
C MET A 147 10.17 -1.67 -13.09
N MET A 148 10.66 -1.85 -11.86
CA MET A 148 11.61 -2.92 -11.52
C MET A 148 11.10 -4.32 -11.86
N GLU A 149 9.86 -4.66 -11.48
CA GLU A 149 9.27 -5.98 -11.76
C GLU A 149 8.97 -6.16 -13.24
N GLU A 150 8.56 -5.08 -13.91
CA GLU A 150 8.32 -5.09 -15.34
C GLU A 150 9.63 -5.33 -16.12
N LEU A 151 10.71 -4.63 -15.77
CA LEU A 151 12.03 -4.84 -16.38
C LEU A 151 12.52 -6.27 -16.20
N LYS A 152 12.30 -6.92 -15.04
CA LYS A 152 12.67 -8.35 -14.86
C LYS A 152 11.96 -9.26 -15.86
N LYS A 153 10.66 -9.05 -16.05
CA LYS A 153 9.85 -9.82 -17.00
C LYS A 153 10.24 -9.53 -18.45
N GLU A 154 10.55 -8.27 -18.76
CA GLU A 154 11.06 -7.85 -20.07
C GLU A 154 12.41 -8.53 -20.37
N ILE A 155 13.36 -8.51 -19.44
CA ILE A 155 14.67 -9.19 -19.57
C ILE A 155 14.48 -10.68 -19.87
N LEU A 156 13.71 -11.39 -19.06
CA LEU A 156 13.53 -12.85 -19.21
C LEU A 156 12.76 -13.28 -20.47
N SER A 157 12.01 -12.35 -21.08
CA SER A 157 11.19 -12.61 -22.27
C SER A 157 11.77 -12.02 -23.55
N SER A 158 12.99 -11.48 -23.50
CA SER A 158 13.70 -10.87 -24.62
C SER A 158 14.83 -11.76 -25.11
N ASP A 159 15.32 -11.50 -26.32
CA ASP A 159 16.48 -12.17 -26.91
C ASP A 159 17.74 -11.30 -26.79
N ARG A 160 17.59 -9.97 -26.84
CA ARG A 160 18.67 -9.00 -26.64
C ARG A 160 18.19 -7.83 -25.79
N VAL A 161 19.07 -7.33 -24.92
CA VAL A 161 18.80 -6.17 -24.05
C VAL A 161 19.86 -5.10 -24.26
N ASP A 162 19.42 -3.88 -24.55
CA ASP A 162 20.26 -2.70 -24.66
C ASP A 162 19.86 -1.67 -23.59
N LEU A 163 20.81 -1.30 -22.74
CA LEU A 163 20.61 -0.35 -21.64
C LEU A 163 21.47 0.89 -21.87
N LEU A 164 20.85 2.05 -21.97
CA LEU A 164 21.51 3.35 -22.06
C LEU A 164 21.06 4.18 -20.87
N VAL A 165 21.94 4.42 -19.89
CA VAL A 165 21.59 5.20 -18.69
C VAL A 165 22.70 6.16 -18.31
N SER A 166 22.34 7.24 -17.62
CA SER A 166 23.31 8.26 -17.22
C SER A 166 24.15 7.82 -16.02
N PHE A 167 23.60 7.00 -15.13
CA PHE A 167 24.34 6.39 -14.01
C PHE A 167 23.72 5.05 -13.58
N ILE A 168 24.53 4.23 -12.90
CA ILE A 168 24.16 2.88 -12.45
C ILE A 168 24.47 2.76 -10.95
N LYS A 169 23.46 2.48 -10.14
CA LYS A 169 23.60 2.22 -8.70
C LYS A 169 23.54 0.73 -8.39
N TRP A 170 24.31 0.29 -7.40
CA TRP A 170 24.28 -1.09 -6.89
C TRP A 170 22.89 -1.45 -6.38
N SER A 171 22.20 -0.49 -5.77
CA SER A 171 20.83 -0.64 -5.26
C SER A 171 19.82 -1.08 -6.33
N ALA A 172 20.03 -0.76 -7.62
CA ALA A 172 19.19 -1.27 -8.72
C ALA A 172 19.69 -2.57 -9.35
N ILE A 173 21.01 -2.74 -9.49
CA ILE A 173 21.59 -3.93 -10.12
C ILE A 173 21.36 -5.17 -9.27
N ARG A 174 21.45 -5.04 -7.95
CA ARG A 174 21.34 -6.18 -7.05
C ARG A 174 20.00 -6.93 -7.18
N PRO A 175 18.82 -6.27 -7.18
CA PRO A 175 17.54 -6.95 -7.47
C PRO A 175 17.42 -7.57 -8.88
N LEU A 176 18.19 -7.07 -9.86
CA LEU A 176 18.16 -7.58 -11.24
C LEU A 176 19.19 -8.69 -11.47
N LEU A 177 20.16 -8.89 -10.57
CA LEU A 177 21.34 -9.70 -10.82
C LEU A 177 21.01 -11.18 -11.08
N SER A 178 20.07 -11.76 -10.34
CA SER A 178 19.63 -13.15 -10.55
C SER A 178 18.98 -13.32 -11.93
N THR A 179 18.13 -12.37 -12.32
CA THR A 179 17.46 -12.31 -13.62
C THR A 179 18.46 -12.12 -14.77
N LEU A 180 19.40 -11.19 -14.62
CA LEU A 180 20.44 -10.92 -15.60
C LEU A 180 21.38 -12.12 -15.77
N LYS A 181 21.76 -12.79 -14.67
CA LYS A 181 22.52 -14.05 -14.72
C LYS A 181 21.78 -15.13 -15.50
N GLN A 182 20.49 -15.33 -15.23
CA GLN A 182 19.66 -16.29 -15.95
C GLN A 182 19.58 -15.96 -17.45
N PHE A 183 19.36 -14.69 -17.79
CA PHE A 183 19.26 -14.22 -19.17
C PHE A 183 20.57 -14.42 -19.94
N THR A 184 21.69 -14.00 -19.34
CA THR A 184 23.01 -14.00 -19.98
C THR A 184 23.66 -15.38 -20.12
N GLN A 185 23.22 -16.37 -19.34
CA GLN A 185 23.68 -17.76 -19.46
C GLN A 185 23.32 -18.41 -20.80
N ASN A 186 22.28 -17.93 -21.50
CA ASN A 186 21.96 -18.42 -22.83
C ASN A 186 22.95 -17.85 -23.86
N PRO A 187 23.67 -18.70 -24.63
CA PRO A 187 24.65 -18.23 -25.63
C PRO A 187 24.03 -17.42 -26.78
N ASN A 188 22.73 -17.55 -27.02
CA ASN A 188 22.04 -16.77 -28.06
C ASN A 188 21.59 -15.38 -27.57
N HIS A 189 21.69 -15.11 -26.27
CA HIS A 189 21.27 -13.84 -25.69
C HIS A 189 22.45 -12.87 -25.57
N GLN A 190 22.16 -11.57 -25.62
CA GLN A 190 23.18 -10.52 -25.49
C GLN A 190 22.69 -9.35 -24.63
N LEU A 191 23.56 -8.88 -23.73
CA LEU A 191 23.36 -7.68 -22.93
C LEU A 191 24.39 -6.60 -23.28
N ARG A 192 23.92 -5.41 -23.67
CA ARG A 192 24.76 -4.24 -24.01
C ARG A 192 24.40 -3.08 -23.08
N VAL A 193 25.39 -2.53 -22.38
CA VAL A 193 25.17 -1.42 -21.43
C VAL A 193 26.07 -0.25 -21.79
N ILE A 194 25.49 0.95 -21.89
CA ILE A 194 26.19 2.23 -22.06
C ILE A 194 25.94 3.10 -20.83
N SER A 195 27.01 3.67 -20.25
CA SER A 195 26.94 4.61 -19.13
C SER A 195 27.99 5.72 -19.22
N THR A 196 27.95 6.70 -18.30
CA THR A 196 28.91 7.80 -18.18
C THR A 196 29.34 8.03 -16.73
N THR A 197 30.53 8.60 -16.53
CA THR A 197 31.03 9.04 -15.21
C THR A 197 30.74 10.51 -14.90
N TYR A 198 30.09 11.26 -15.81
CA TYR A 198 29.86 12.71 -15.70
C TYR A 198 29.25 13.15 -14.36
N THR A 199 28.23 12.44 -13.85
CA THR A 199 27.56 12.77 -12.59
C THR A 199 28.27 12.25 -11.35
N LYS A 200 29.29 11.39 -11.51
CA LYS A 200 29.95 10.61 -10.43
C LYS A 200 28.99 9.84 -9.53
N ALA A 201 27.76 9.60 -10.01
CA ALA A 201 26.73 8.89 -9.28
C ALA A 201 26.75 7.37 -9.55
N THR A 202 27.59 6.90 -10.48
CA THR A 202 27.70 5.47 -10.81
C THR A 202 28.52 4.74 -9.74
N ASP A 203 28.04 3.60 -9.27
CA ASP A 203 28.75 2.77 -8.30
C ASP A 203 29.70 1.80 -9.03
N PHE A 204 30.95 1.74 -8.59
CA PHE A 204 31.97 0.89 -9.21
C PHE A 204 31.57 -0.60 -9.23
N GLY A 205 31.08 -1.14 -8.11
CA GLY A 205 30.72 -2.55 -8.04
C GLY A 205 29.54 -2.92 -8.95
N ALA A 206 28.64 -1.97 -9.25
CA ALA A 206 27.54 -2.18 -10.19
C ALA A 206 28.03 -2.40 -11.61
N VAL A 207 28.98 -1.58 -12.07
CA VAL A 207 29.64 -1.76 -13.37
C VAL A 207 30.40 -3.09 -13.40
N LYS A 208 31.17 -3.38 -12.35
CA LYS A 208 31.96 -4.60 -12.26
C LYS A 208 31.08 -5.86 -12.37
N ALA A 209 30.01 -5.94 -11.58
CA ALA A 209 29.14 -7.12 -11.60
C ALA A 209 28.43 -7.32 -12.94
N LEU A 210 28.06 -6.24 -13.63
CA LEU A 210 27.49 -6.35 -14.99
C LEU A 210 28.52 -6.88 -15.98
N SER A 211 29.75 -6.37 -15.95
CA SER A 211 30.81 -6.82 -16.86
C SER A 211 31.31 -8.23 -16.62
N GLU A 212 31.11 -8.79 -15.42
CA GLU A 212 31.42 -10.19 -15.10
C GLU A 212 30.38 -11.19 -15.61
N LEU A 213 29.22 -10.72 -16.09
CA LEU A 213 28.20 -11.60 -16.66
C LEU A 213 28.63 -12.14 -18.04
N PRO A 214 28.30 -13.41 -18.36
CA PRO A 214 28.53 -13.94 -19.71
C PRO A 214 27.77 -13.12 -20.76
N ASN A 215 28.21 -13.15 -22.01
CA ASN A 215 27.54 -12.47 -23.14
C ASN A 215 27.18 -10.98 -22.91
N THR A 216 27.91 -10.31 -22.03
CA THR A 216 27.65 -8.93 -21.61
C THR A 216 28.81 -8.03 -21.99
N LYS A 217 28.49 -6.82 -22.50
CA LYS A 217 29.47 -5.77 -22.76
C LYS A 217 29.00 -4.47 -22.13
N VAL A 218 29.89 -3.82 -21.39
CA VAL A 218 29.64 -2.52 -20.76
C VAL A 218 30.60 -1.49 -21.35
N LYS A 219 30.08 -0.37 -21.85
CA LYS A 219 30.85 0.77 -22.35
C LYS A 219 30.61 2.01 -21.51
N ILE A 220 31.68 2.74 -21.20
CA ILE A 220 31.67 3.93 -20.35
C ILE A 220 32.33 5.10 -21.08
N ASN A 221 31.66 6.25 -21.06
CA ASN A 221 32.27 7.53 -21.44
C ASN A 221 32.84 8.24 -20.20
N TYR A 222 34.16 8.45 -20.21
CA TYR A 222 34.94 9.08 -19.14
C TYR A 222 35.16 10.60 -19.34
N SER A 223 34.75 11.18 -20.47
CA SER A 223 35.00 12.58 -20.79
C SER A 223 34.08 13.54 -20.03
N GLN A 224 34.65 14.59 -19.42
CA GLN A 224 33.90 15.63 -18.71
C GLN A 224 33.41 16.78 -19.62
N ASP A 225 33.94 16.90 -20.85
CA ASP A 225 33.82 18.11 -21.67
C ASP A 225 33.02 17.98 -22.98
N ASN A 226 32.52 16.79 -23.36
CA ASN A 226 31.76 16.65 -24.61
C ASN A 226 30.40 15.98 -24.42
N GLN A 227 29.34 16.74 -24.76
CA GLN A 227 27.92 16.36 -24.83
C GLN A 227 27.39 15.56 -23.63
N ARG A 228 26.68 16.24 -22.73
CA ARG A 228 25.98 15.64 -21.59
C ARG A 228 25.03 14.51 -22.03
N LEU A 229 25.48 13.26 -21.96
CA LEU A 229 24.63 12.10 -22.18
C LEU A 229 23.68 11.94 -20.98
N HIS A 230 22.50 12.55 -21.10
CA HIS A 230 21.40 12.41 -20.13
C HIS A 230 20.27 11.51 -20.65
N ALA A 231 20.55 10.70 -21.68
CA ALA A 231 19.61 9.74 -22.22
C ALA A 231 19.40 8.56 -21.25
N LYS A 232 18.16 8.08 -21.19
CA LYS A 232 17.73 6.95 -20.37
C LYS A 232 16.78 6.12 -21.22
N SER A 233 17.27 4.99 -21.70
CA SER A 233 16.45 4.06 -22.45
C SER A 233 16.78 2.61 -22.14
N TYR A 234 15.74 1.78 -22.11
CA TYR A 234 15.83 0.34 -21.91
C TYR A 234 15.14 -0.31 -23.10
N ILE A 235 15.88 -1.04 -23.93
CA ILE A 235 15.35 -1.64 -25.16
C ILE A 235 15.45 -3.15 -25.07
N PHE A 236 14.32 -3.81 -25.30
CA PHE A 236 14.14 -5.26 -25.23
C PHE A 236 13.75 -5.77 -26.60
N TYR A 237 14.67 -6.46 -27.27
CA TYR A 237 14.44 -6.97 -28.61
C TYR A 237 13.89 -8.38 -28.55
N ARG A 238 12.94 -8.66 -29.44
CA ARG A 238 12.38 -9.99 -29.64
C ARG A 238 12.40 -10.33 -31.12
N GLU A 239 12.92 -11.49 -31.47
CA GLU A 239 12.92 -11.97 -32.87
C GLU A 239 11.50 -12.16 -33.42
N THR A 240 10.50 -12.22 -32.54
CA THR A 240 9.07 -12.30 -32.87
C THR A 240 8.46 -11.01 -33.41
N GLY A 241 9.17 -9.87 -33.38
CA GLY A 241 8.65 -8.56 -33.79
C GLY A 241 7.79 -7.85 -32.73
N PHE A 242 7.88 -8.27 -31.47
CA PHE A 242 7.21 -7.66 -30.33
C PHE A 242 8.21 -6.95 -29.40
N SER A 243 9.18 -6.25 -29.98
CA SER A 243 10.18 -5.52 -29.21
C SER A 243 9.56 -4.33 -28.47
N THR A 244 10.17 -3.95 -27.34
CA THR A 244 9.69 -2.87 -26.48
C THR A 244 10.84 -1.94 -26.11
N ALA A 245 10.56 -0.66 -25.97
CA ALA A 245 11.53 0.35 -25.56
C ALA A 245 10.92 1.25 -24.46
N TYR A 246 11.62 1.40 -23.35
CA TYR A 246 11.25 2.33 -22.29
C TYR A 246 12.11 3.58 -22.39
N ILE A 247 11.47 4.74 -22.41
CA ILE A 247 12.13 6.05 -22.55
C ILE A 247 11.58 6.96 -21.46
N GLY A 248 12.45 7.63 -20.71
CA GLY A 248 11.96 8.49 -19.63
C GLY A 248 13.04 9.12 -18.77
N SER A 249 12.67 9.37 -17.53
CA SER A 249 13.53 10.02 -16.53
C SER A 249 14.23 9.02 -15.59
N SER A 250 13.86 7.74 -15.61
CA SER A 250 14.44 6.73 -14.70
C SER A 250 15.85 6.29 -15.10
N ASN A 251 16.80 6.39 -14.16
CA ASN A 251 18.11 5.75 -14.24
C ASN A 251 18.09 4.36 -13.57
N LEU A 252 19.17 3.58 -13.72
CA LEU A 252 19.36 2.33 -12.95
C LEU A 252 19.67 2.63 -11.48
N SER A 253 18.65 3.05 -10.72
CA SER A 253 18.71 3.23 -9.26
C SER A 253 17.44 2.71 -8.59
N SER A 254 17.53 2.23 -7.35
CA SER A 254 16.35 1.71 -6.64
C SER A 254 15.26 2.78 -6.56
N ALA A 255 15.62 4.02 -6.23
CA ALA A 255 14.68 5.14 -6.19
C ALA A 255 13.93 5.30 -7.53
N ALA A 256 14.64 5.44 -8.64
CA ALA A 256 14.03 5.71 -9.95
C ALA A 256 13.22 4.55 -10.56
N LEU A 257 13.49 3.30 -10.17
CA LEU A 257 12.79 2.12 -10.70
C LEU A 257 11.59 1.67 -9.86
N THR A 258 11.39 2.29 -8.69
CA THR A 258 10.35 1.84 -7.73
C THR A 258 9.59 2.94 -7.00
N THR A 259 10.23 4.05 -6.61
CA THR A 259 9.64 5.08 -5.70
C THR A 259 9.62 6.49 -6.25
N GLY A 260 10.45 6.75 -7.27
CA GLY A 260 10.58 8.06 -7.87
C GLY A 260 9.30 8.41 -8.63
N LEU A 261 8.88 9.67 -8.52
CA LEU A 261 7.89 10.27 -9.41
C LEU A 261 8.53 10.48 -10.78
N GLU A 262 8.74 9.37 -11.49
CA GLU A 262 9.43 9.31 -12.77
C GLU A 262 8.42 9.06 -13.87
N TRP A 263 8.59 9.71 -15.02
CA TRP A 263 7.73 9.49 -16.17
C TRP A 263 8.50 8.66 -17.18
N ASN A 264 8.04 7.45 -17.44
CA ASN A 264 8.63 6.56 -18.44
C ASN A 264 7.54 6.05 -19.37
N ILE A 265 7.69 6.31 -20.66
CA ILE A 265 6.83 5.74 -21.67
C ILE A 265 7.44 4.42 -22.14
N LYS A 266 6.64 3.35 -22.05
CA LYS A 266 6.87 2.12 -22.78
C LYS A 266 6.29 2.29 -24.17
N VAL A 267 7.16 2.11 -25.16
CA VAL A 267 6.84 2.13 -26.58
C VAL A 267 6.96 0.71 -27.13
N THR A 268 5.97 0.28 -27.91
CA THR A 268 5.95 -1.06 -28.50
C THR A 268 6.28 -1.01 -29.99
N GLU A 269 6.86 -2.09 -30.52
CA GLU A 269 7.11 -2.22 -31.96
C GLU A 269 5.80 -2.29 -32.76
N GLN A 270 4.72 -2.80 -32.18
CA GLN A 270 3.44 -2.97 -32.86
C GLN A 270 2.67 -1.65 -33.05
N GLU A 271 2.67 -0.76 -32.05
CA GLU A 271 1.99 0.53 -32.14
C GLU A 271 2.91 1.63 -32.69
N SER A 272 4.22 1.54 -32.45
CA SER A 272 5.17 2.64 -32.66
C SER A 272 6.52 2.17 -33.18
N ASP A 273 6.50 1.29 -34.18
CA ASP A 273 7.68 0.73 -34.90
C ASP A 273 8.75 1.78 -35.23
N GLN A 274 8.36 2.93 -35.79
CA GLN A 274 9.31 3.98 -36.18
C GLN A 274 10.12 4.53 -34.99
N ILE A 275 9.48 4.65 -33.81
CA ILE A 275 10.12 5.15 -32.60
C ILE A 275 11.11 4.09 -32.07
N VAL A 276 10.71 2.82 -32.02
CA VAL A 276 11.58 1.72 -31.57
C VAL A 276 12.81 1.59 -32.48
N LYS A 277 12.61 1.65 -33.81
CA LYS A 277 13.71 1.65 -34.79
C LYS A 277 14.64 2.85 -34.61
N LYS A 278 14.10 4.04 -34.40
CA LYS A 278 14.90 5.25 -34.13
C LYS A 278 15.72 5.10 -32.84
N CYS A 279 15.15 4.51 -31.79
CA CYS A 279 15.87 4.23 -30.54
C CYS A 279 17.02 3.25 -30.77
N SER A 280 16.77 2.16 -31.51
CA SER A 280 17.78 1.16 -31.88
C SER A 280 18.95 1.79 -32.66
N ILE A 281 18.64 2.57 -33.71
CA ILE A 281 19.65 3.27 -34.52
C ILE A 281 20.47 4.24 -33.65
N THR A 282 19.81 5.00 -32.77
CA THR A 282 20.47 5.97 -31.89
C THR A 282 21.36 5.26 -30.87
N PHE A 283 20.91 4.13 -30.31
CA PHE A 283 21.72 3.31 -29.42
C PHE A 283 22.97 2.80 -30.14
N ASP A 284 22.83 2.25 -31.35
CA ASP A 284 23.96 1.75 -32.13
C ASP A 284 24.95 2.87 -32.53
N GLN A 285 24.48 4.11 -32.73
CA GLN A 285 25.37 5.26 -32.93
C GLN A 285 26.21 5.54 -31.68
N TYR A 286 25.63 5.51 -30.48
CA TYR A 286 26.41 5.64 -29.24
C TYR A 286 27.33 4.43 -29.00
N TRP A 287 26.84 3.23 -29.28
CA TRP A 287 27.58 1.99 -29.09
C TRP A 287 28.86 1.94 -29.94
N ASN A 288 28.83 2.49 -31.14
CA ASN A 288 29.97 2.52 -32.07
C ASN A 288 30.79 3.82 -32.01
N ASN A 289 30.47 4.74 -31.08
CA ASN A 289 31.22 5.98 -30.91
C ASN A 289 32.50 5.73 -30.09
N ASP A 290 33.64 6.21 -30.60
CA ASP A 290 34.96 6.07 -29.98
C ASP A 290 35.08 6.76 -28.61
N ALA A 291 34.17 7.67 -28.28
CA ALA A 291 34.09 8.29 -26.95
C ALA A 291 33.66 7.32 -25.84
N PHE A 292 33.11 6.15 -26.18
CA PHE A 292 32.69 5.13 -25.23
C PHE A 292 33.65 3.95 -25.23
N GLU A 293 34.40 3.82 -24.14
CA GLU A 293 35.40 2.78 -23.97
C GLU A 293 34.77 1.54 -23.31
N THR A 294 35.12 0.34 -23.77
CA THR A 294 34.67 -0.91 -23.14
C THR A 294 35.36 -1.08 -21.79
N PHE A 295 34.57 -1.26 -20.72
CA PHE A 295 35.09 -1.57 -19.39
C PHE A 295 35.41 -3.07 -19.27
N ASP A 296 36.68 -3.37 -19.00
CA ASP A 296 37.17 -4.73 -18.78
C ASP A 296 37.53 -4.91 -17.29
N PRO A 297 36.82 -5.77 -16.55
CA PRO A 297 37.07 -6.01 -15.13
C PRO A 297 38.39 -6.75 -14.87
N THR A 298 39.00 -7.38 -15.88
CA THR A 298 40.27 -8.12 -15.76
C THR A 298 41.50 -7.23 -15.97
N ASN A 299 41.32 -6.02 -16.49
CA ASN A 299 42.39 -5.07 -16.75
C ASN A 299 42.51 -4.07 -15.58
N GLU A 300 43.63 -4.13 -14.85
CA GLU A 300 43.90 -3.25 -13.70
C GLU A 300 43.86 -1.75 -14.06
N LEU A 301 44.30 -1.37 -15.26
CA LEU A 301 44.27 0.02 -15.71
C LEU A 301 42.83 0.54 -15.92
N SER A 302 41.94 -0.30 -16.45
CA SER A 302 40.52 0.04 -16.63
C SER A 302 39.80 0.19 -15.29
N VAL A 303 40.12 -0.68 -14.33
CA VAL A 303 39.60 -0.63 -12.97
C VAL A 303 40.06 0.63 -12.24
N GLN A 304 41.35 0.96 -12.32
CA GLN A 304 41.93 2.14 -11.70
C GLN A 304 41.33 3.42 -12.30
N LYS A 305 41.23 3.51 -13.62
CA LYS A 305 40.66 4.66 -14.35
C LYS A 305 39.21 4.96 -13.93
N LEU A 306 38.38 3.93 -13.75
CA LEU A 306 37.00 4.12 -13.30
C LEU A 306 36.92 4.57 -11.83
N LYS A 307 37.74 4.00 -10.95
CA LYS A 307 37.80 4.40 -9.54
C LYS A 307 38.24 5.86 -9.37
N ASP A 308 39.30 6.25 -10.06
CA ASP A 308 39.88 7.60 -9.97
C ASP A 308 38.90 8.70 -10.45
N GLU A 309 38.06 8.42 -11.45
CA GLU A 309 37.03 9.36 -11.93
C GLU A 309 35.82 9.49 -10.98
N LEU A 310 35.49 8.43 -10.22
CA LEU A 310 34.37 8.40 -9.29
C LEU A 310 34.70 9.01 -7.91
N ASP A 311 35.97 9.07 -7.50
CA ASP A 311 36.43 9.42 -6.14
C ASP A 311 36.39 10.92 -5.74
N LYS A 312 35.69 11.79 -6.49
CA LYS A 312 35.54 13.22 -6.13
C LYS A 312 34.23 13.49 -5.39
N THR A 313 34.35 13.69 -4.08
CA THR A 313 33.29 13.99 -3.12
C THR A 313 32.40 15.16 -3.54
N VAL A 314 31.09 14.89 -3.67
CA VAL A 314 30.04 15.90 -3.81
C VAL A 314 29.54 16.27 -2.42
N THR A 315 29.81 17.50 -1.99
CA THR A 315 29.18 18.12 -0.82
C THR A 315 27.80 18.65 -1.22
N ASN A 316 26.74 18.04 -0.70
CA ASN A 316 25.40 18.61 -0.80
C ASN A 316 25.09 19.40 0.48
N ASP A 317 24.94 20.71 0.31
CA ASP A 317 24.46 21.65 1.31
C ASP A 317 22.97 21.40 1.62
N PHE A 318 22.63 21.37 2.91
CA PHE A 318 21.26 21.35 3.41
C PHE A 318 20.71 22.78 3.45
N HIS A 319 19.52 22.99 2.86
CA HIS A 319 18.76 24.23 2.97
C HIS A 319 17.88 24.26 4.24
N LEU A 320 17.78 25.46 4.82
CA LEU A 320 17.06 25.83 6.05
C LEU A 320 15.53 25.69 5.98
N GLU A 321 14.97 25.42 7.16
CA GLU A 321 13.58 25.11 7.50
C GLU A 321 12.55 26.19 7.10
N THR A 322 11.39 25.71 6.64
CA THR A 322 10.11 26.43 6.66
C THR A 322 9.18 25.76 7.67
N ALA A 323 8.17 26.51 8.15
CA ALA A 323 7.23 26.08 9.19
C ALA A 323 6.73 24.64 9.02
N ILE A 324 6.96 23.81 10.04
CA ILE A 324 6.62 22.38 10.03
C ILE A 324 5.09 22.22 10.03
N ARG A 325 4.57 21.57 8.98
CA ARG A 325 3.17 21.12 8.88
C ARG A 325 3.09 19.61 9.13
N PRO A 326 2.00 19.11 9.72
CA PRO A 326 1.84 17.66 9.88
C PRO A 326 1.73 17.02 8.49
N TYR A 327 2.42 15.90 8.30
CA TYR A 327 2.22 15.08 7.11
C TYR A 327 0.82 14.47 7.10
N ALA A 328 0.32 14.07 5.92
CA ALA A 328 -1.03 13.50 5.78
C ALA A 328 -1.31 12.29 6.72
N TYR A 329 -0.30 11.48 7.03
CA TYR A 329 -0.46 10.36 7.99
C TYR A 329 -0.54 10.84 9.44
N GLN A 330 0.23 11.88 9.79
CA GLN A 330 0.15 12.46 11.13
C GLN A 330 -1.23 13.09 11.31
N GLN A 331 -1.75 13.70 10.24
CA GLN A 331 -3.12 14.19 10.21
C GLN A 331 -4.14 13.06 10.41
N GLU A 332 -4.00 11.93 9.73
CA GLU A 332 -4.84 10.73 9.91
C GLU A 332 -4.84 10.23 11.36
N ILE A 333 -3.66 10.10 11.98
CA ILE A 333 -3.53 9.69 13.39
C ILE A 333 -4.17 10.73 14.33
N LEU A 334 -4.00 12.03 14.06
CA LEU A 334 -4.60 13.11 14.84
C LEU A 334 -6.13 13.11 14.72
N ASP A 335 -6.67 12.75 13.55
CA ASP A 335 -8.10 12.66 13.32
C ASP A 335 -8.70 11.43 14.02
N GLU A 336 -8.02 10.28 14.01
CA GLU A 336 -8.40 9.10 14.81
C GLU A 336 -8.37 9.39 16.32
N LEU A 337 -7.36 10.11 16.81
CA LEU A 337 -7.29 10.57 18.21
C LEU A 337 -8.45 11.51 18.57
N GLU A 338 -8.86 12.38 17.64
CA GLU A 338 -10.03 13.24 17.82
C GLU A 338 -11.32 12.40 17.84
N THR A 339 -11.45 11.37 17.01
CA THR A 339 -12.57 10.41 17.05
C THR A 339 -12.69 9.72 18.40
N GLU A 340 -11.60 9.19 18.96
CA GLU A 340 -11.63 8.55 20.28
C GLU A 340 -12.17 9.50 21.35
N ARG A 341 -11.81 10.79 21.29
CA ARG A 341 -12.18 11.77 22.32
C ARG A 341 -13.58 12.35 22.12
N THR A 342 -14.03 12.53 20.89
CA THR A 342 -15.32 13.17 20.58
C THR A 342 -16.46 12.16 20.44
N VAL A 343 -16.22 11.02 19.79
CA VAL A 343 -17.25 10.00 19.51
C VAL A 343 -17.35 8.96 20.62
N TYR A 344 -16.21 8.53 21.16
CA TYR A 344 -16.18 7.47 22.18
C TYR A 344 -15.97 8.00 23.60
N HIS A 345 -15.68 9.29 23.76
CA HIS A 345 -15.32 9.91 25.04
C HIS A 345 -14.16 9.21 25.76
N ARG A 346 -13.23 8.63 24.99
CA ARG A 346 -12.03 7.95 25.45
C ARG A 346 -10.84 8.89 25.37
N HIS A 347 -10.35 9.31 26.53
CA HIS A 347 -9.24 10.25 26.64
C HIS A 347 -7.90 9.59 27.01
N ARG A 348 -7.89 8.26 27.16
CA ARG A 348 -6.69 7.43 27.39
C ARG A 348 -6.36 6.69 26.11
N ASN A 349 -5.54 7.29 25.25
CA ASN A 349 -5.33 6.81 23.89
C ASN A 349 -3.92 6.21 23.73
N LEU A 350 -3.84 5.02 23.11
CA LEU A 350 -2.57 4.37 22.74
C LEU A 350 -2.35 4.50 21.24
N VAL A 351 -1.24 5.12 20.83
CA VAL A 351 -0.81 5.21 19.43
C VAL A 351 0.34 4.24 19.20
N VAL A 352 0.13 3.31 18.28
CA VAL A 352 1.15 2.38 17.79
C VAL A 352 1.72 2.94 16.49
N ALA A 353 2.98 3.33 16.47
CA ALA A 353 3.61 3.82 15.26
C ALA A 353 5.04 3.30 15.15
N ALA A 354 5.40 2.85 13.94
CA ALA A 354 6.72 2.30 13.63
C ALA A 354 7.88 3.17 14.18
N THR A 355 9.06 2.58 14.33
CA THR A 355 10.21 3.37 14.78
C THR A 355 10.69 4.29 13.65
N GLY A 356 10.98 5.57 13.97
CA GLY A 356 11.50 6.55 13.01
C GLY A 356 10.47 7.48 12.34
N VAL A 357 9.18 7.23 12.50
CA VAL A 357 8.10 8.01 11.84
C VAL A 357 7.63 9.27 12.59
N GLY A 358 8.42 9.74 13.55
CA GLY A 358 8.12 10.99 14.25
C GLY A 358 6.97 10.89 15.26
N LYS A 359 6.91 9.82 16.07
CA LYS A 359 5.97 9.69 17.22
C LYS A 359 5.91 10.95 18.08
N THR A 360 7.07 11.53 18.35
CA THR A 360 7.20 12.76 19.13
C THR A 360 6.60 13.99 18.45
N ILE A 361 6.63 14.04 17.11
CA ILE A 361 6.02 15.12 16.32
C ILE A 361 4.50 15.01 16.37
N ILE A 362 3.95 13.79 16.26
CA ILE A 362 2.49 13.53 16.41
C ILE A 362 2.03 14.02 17.78
N ALA A 363 2.73 13.62 18.84
CA ALA A 363 2.46 14.05 20.21
C ALA A 363 2.53 15.57 20.40
N ALA A 364 3.48 16.24 19.76
CA ALA A 364 3.60 17.69 19.80
C ALA A 364 2.44 18.40 19.06
N PHE A 365 2.02 17.90 17.90
CA PHE A 365 0.85 18.45 17.18
C PHE A 365 -0.45 18.21 17.92
N ASP A 366 -0.62 17.05 18.56
CA ASP A 366 -1.79 16.74 19.39
C ASP A 366 -1.88 17.69 20.59
N PHE A 367 -0.76 17.87 21.31
CA PHE A 367 -0.68 18.85 22.39
C PHE A 367 -0.92 20.28 21.88
N LYS A 368 -0.41 20.66 20.71
CA LYS A 368 -0.67 21.97 20.09
C LYS A 368 -2.16 22.22 19.83
N ARG A 369 -2.90 21.21 19.34
CA ARG A 369 -4.37 21.29 19.16
C ARG A 369 -5.09 21.48 20.49
N TYR A 370 -4.65 20.75 21.52
CA TYR A 370 -5.21 20.86 22.86
C TYR A 370 -4.94 22.23 23.49
N LEU A 371 -3.69 22.72 23.43
CA LEU A 371 -3.27 24.03 23.93
C LEU A 371 -4.04 25.18 23.25
N ALA A 372 -4.38 25.05 21.97
CA ALA A 372 -5.19 26.04 21.26
C ALA A 372 -6.63 26.17 21.84
N LYS A 373 -7.20 25.08 22.37
CA LYS A 373 -8.49 25.08 23.08
C LYS A 373 -8.33 25.42 24.57
N HIS A 374 -7.17 25.14 25.15
CA HIS A 374 -6.85 25.31 26.58
C HIS A 374 -5.49 26.01 26.79
N PRO A 375 -5.42 27.36 26.77
CA PRO A 375 -4.15 28.10 26.75
C PRO A 375 -3.20 27.89 27.93
N ASN A 376 -3.71 27.42 29.08
CA ASN A 376 -2.93 27.22 30.32
C ASN A 376 -2.65 25.73 30.60
N ALA A 377 -2.83 24.84 29.61
CA ALA A 377 -2.68 23.41 29.79
C ALA A 377 -1.25 23.02 30.18
N LYS A 378 -1.11 22.18 31.22
CA LYS A 378 0.17 21.66 31.71
C LYS A 378 0.49 20.29 31.13
N LEU A 379 1.76 20.07 30.78
CA LEU A 379 2.26 18.88 30.09
C LEU A 379 3.27 18.11 30.95
N LEU A 380 3.10 16.80 31.06
CA LEU A 380 4.11 15.87 31.57
C LEU A 380 4.50 14.89 30.46
N PHE A 381 5.75 14.96 30.00
CA PHE A 381 6.32 14.01 29.05
C PHE A 381 7.26 13.05 29.77
N VAL A 382 7.02 11.76 29.61
CA VAL A 382 7.69 10.69 30.35
C VAL A 382 8.38 9.73 29.37
N ALA A 383 9.67 9.49 29.59
CA ALA A 383 10.43 8.47 28.85
C ALA A 383 11.45 7.76 29.76
N HIS A 384 11.96 6.60 29.35
CA HIS A 384 12.88 5.81 30.19
C HIS A 384 14.35 6.25 30.09
N ARG A 385 14.72 7.04 29.07
CA ARG A 385 16.12 7.47 28.79
C ARG A 385 16.25 8.98 28.64
N LYS A 386 17.42 9.49 29.03
CA LYS A 386 17.76 10.93 28.96
C LYS A 386 17.78 11.44 27.51
N GLU A 387 18.38 10.66 26.62
CA GLU A 387 18.57 11.02 25.21
C GLU A 387 17.22 11.23 24.50
N ILE A 388 16.23 10.39 24.81
CA ILE A 388 14.87 10.49 24.28
C ILE A 388 14.20 11.79 24.73
N LEU A 389 14.38 12.16 26.01
CA LEU A 389 13.81 13.40 26.56
C LEU A 389 14.42 14.64 25.89
N GLU A 390 15.75 14.68 25.72
CA GLU A 390 16.44 15.80 25.06
C GLU A 390 16.01 15.96 23.60
N GLN A 391 15.90 14.84 22.85
CA GLN A 391 15.38 14.85 21.48
C GLN A 391 13.93 15.32 21.44
N SER A 392 13.11 14.90 22.41
CA SER A 392 11.69 15.25 22.45
C SER A 392 11.45 16.72 22.71
N ILE A 393 12.21 17.33 23.64
CA ILE A 393 12.14 18.77 23.89
C ILE A 393 12.42 19.55 22.60
N ARG A 394 13.44 19.18 21.82
CA ARG A 394 13.76 19.86 20.54
C ARG A 394 12.57 19.83 19.58
N LYS A 395 11.93 18.65 19.41
CA LYS A 395 10.76 18.50 18.53
C LYS A 395 9.53 19.27 18.99
N PHE A 396 9.28 19.34 20.30
CA PHE A 396 8.19 20.17 20.81
C PHE A 396 8.42 21.66 20.55
N ARG A 397 9.66 22.15 20.73
CA ARG A 397 10.03 23.54 20.44
C ARG A 397 9.84 23.90 18.97
N GLU A 398 10.26 23.00 18.08
CA GLU A 398 10.08 23.12 16.61
C GLU A 398 8.58 23.22 16.23
N VAL A 399 7.72 22.34 16.75
CA VAL A 399 6.28 22.29 16.38
C VAL A 399 5.45 23.42 16.99
N LEU A 400 5.74 23.78 18.24
CA LEU A 400 5.08 24.88 18.94
C LEU A 400 5.62 26.26 18.53
N ASN A 401 6.77 26.30 17.85
CA ASN A 401 7.51 27.52 17.53
C ASN A 401 7.84 28.35 18.79
N ASP A 402 8.26 27.67 19.85
CA ASP A 402 8.67 28.26 21.13
C ASP A 402 9.97 27.62 21.61
N PHE A 403 11.07 28.36 21.55
CA PHE A 403 12.40 27.89 21.95
C PHE A 403 12.56 27.70 23.46
N ASN A 404 11.68 28.28 24.28
CA ASN A 404 11.73 28.19 25.74
C ASN A 404 10.86 27.05 26.30
N PHE A 405 10.13 26.35 25.45
CA PHE A 405 9.23 25.28 25.87
C PHE A 405 9.96 24.07 26.48
N GLY A 406 9.41 23.54 27.58
CA GLY A 406 9.85 22.29 28.22
C GLY A 406 11.05 22.43 29.17
N GLN A 407 10.94 21.79 30.34
CA GLN A 407 12.00 21.66 31.36
C GLN A 407 12.46 20.20 31.47
N LEU A 408 13.77 19.97 31.54
CA LEU A 408 14.36 18.62 31.61
C LEU A 408 14.64 18.21 33.06
N ALA A 409 14.15 17.05 33.48
CA ALA A 409 14.38 16.46 34.80
C ALA A 409 14.92 15.03 34.68
N VAL A 410 16.23 14.90 34.48
CA VAL A 410 16.94 13.60 34.43
C VAL A 410 18.44 13.82 34.63
N GLY A 411 19.14 12.86 35.24
CA GLY A 411 20.62 12.87 35.29
C GLY A 411 21.25 14.09 35.97
N GLY A 412 20.63 14.59 37.05
CA GLY A 412 21.12 15.72 37.85
C GLY A 412 20.57 17.10 37.45
N TYR A 413 19.85 17.20 36.33
CA TYR A 413 19.15 18.44 35.95
C TYR A 413 17.92 18.66 36.85
N THR A 414 17.81 19.87 37.42
CA THR A 414 16.68 20.29 38.25
C THR A 414 15.80 21.29 37.47
N PRO A 415 14.48 21.04 37.36
CA PRO A 415 13.59 21.91 36.60
C PRO A 415 13.30 23.20 37.38
N ASN A 416 13.23 24.34 36.68
CA ASN A 416 12.87 25.63 37.27
C ASN A 416 11.35 25.88 37.31
N ASN A 417 10.60 25.16 36.48
CA ASN A 417 9.14 25.18 36.42
C ASN A 417 8.64 23.75 36.19
N LEU A 418 7.45 23.43 36.69
CA LEU A 418 6.77 22.15 36.54
C LEU A 418 5.62 22.18 35.51
N ASP A 419 5.31 23.30 34.86
CA ASP A 419 4.17 23.38 33.93
C ASP A 419 4.33 22.52 32.67
N HIS A 420 5.55 22.42 32.13
CA HIS A 420 5.87 21.60 30.96
C HIS A 420 7.13 20.77 31.25
N LEU A 421 6.95 19.59 31.84
CA LEU A 421 8.04 18.80 32.40
C LEU A 421 8.35 17.56 31.54
N PHE A 422 9.63 17.38 31.19
CA PHE A 422 10.16 16.20 30.51
C PHE A 422 11.04 15.42 31.49
N ILE A 423 10.54 14.28 31.96
CA ILE A 423 11.12 13.56 33.10
C ILE A 423 11.33 12.07 32.83
N SER A 424 12.38 11.49 33.43
CA SER A 424 12.51 10.03 33.42
C SER A 424 11.75 9.39 34.57
N VAL A 425 11.20 8.19 34.36
CA VAL A 425 10.44 7.50 35.43
C VAL A 425 11.28 7.22 36.68
N GLN A 426 12.58 7.00 36.51
CA GLN A 426 13.50 6.87 37.64
C GLN A 426 13.60 8.19 38.44
N THR A 427 13.68 9.32 37.73
CA THR A 427 13.76 10.65 38.34
C THR A 427 12.43 11.06 38.99
N PHE A 428 11.30 10.72 38.37
CA PHE A 428 9.97 10.90 38.94
C PHE A 428 9.86 10.26 40.34
N ASN A 429 10.28 9.00 40.45
CA ASN A 429 10.25 8.25 41.70
C ASN A 429 11.28 8.77 42.72
N SER A 430 12.51 9.11 42.29
CA SER A 430 13.55 9.59 43.20
C SER A 430 13.23 10.98 43.79
N LEU A 431 12.62 11.87 42.99
CA LEU A 431 12.18 13.18 43.44
C LEU A 431 10.92 13.14 44.30
N LYS A 432 10.26 11.98 44.37
CA LYS A 432 8.93 11.78 44.96
C LYS A 432 7.94 12.85 44.48
N LEU A 433 7.85 13.02 43.16
CA LEU A 433 7.08 14.10 42.56
C LEU A 433 5.57 14.00 42.90
N ALA A 434 5.07 12.77 43.05
CA ALA A 434 3.71 12.50 43.52
C ALA A 434 3.42 13.17 44.89
N ASP A 435 4.39 13.19 45.81
CA ASP A 435 4.22 13.80 47.14
C ASP A 435 4.19 15.34 47.09
N LYS A 436 4.59 15.94 45.96
CA LYS A 436 4.83 17.38 45.80
C LYS A 436 3.88 18.07 44.82
N THR A 437 3.09 17.30 44.08
CA THR A 437 2.18 17.80 43.04
C THR A 437 0.81 17.18 43.25
N SER A 438 -0.28 17.89 42.96
CA SER A 438 -1.63 17.32 43.06
C SER A 438 -1.88 16.29 41.93
N VAL A 439 -2.89 15.45 42.11
CA VAL A 439 -3.30 14.41 41.15
C VAL A 439 -3.73 14.98 39.79
N ASP A 440 -4.18 16.23 39.76
CA ASP A 440 -4.68 17.00 38.61
C ASP A 440 -3.68 18.07 38.12
N ASN A 441 -2.44 18.07 38.61
CA ASN A 441 -1.44 19.10 38.26
C ASN A 441 -1.07 19.11 36.76
N TYR A 442 -1.32 18.03 36.02
CA TYR A 442 -1.03 17.95 34.59
C TYR A 442 -2.29 17.60 33.81
N ASP A 443 -2.66 18.46 32.86
CA ASP A 443 -3.82 18.24 31.98
C ASP A 443 -3.53 17.19 30.90
N PHE A 444 -2.28 17.14 30.44
CA PHE A 444 -1.83 16.27 29.35
C PHE A 444 -0.61 15.47 29.79
N ILE A 445 -0.70 14.14 29.77
CA ILE A 445 0.43 13.25 30.05
C ILE A 445 0.75 12.44 28.81
N ILE A 446 2.02 12.43 28.43
CA ILE A 446 2.55 11.69 27.29
C ILE A 446 3.59 10.70 27.81
N ILE A 447 3.42 9.43 27.46
CA ILE A 447 4.36 8.37 27.82
C ILE A 447 4.92 7.77 26.55
N ASP A 448 6.20 8.02 26.30
CA ASP A 448 6.92 7.40 25.20
C ASP A 448 7.50 6.04 25.59
N GLU A 449 7.52 5.13 24.63
CA GLU A 449 7.83 3.70 24.81
C GLU A 449 7.02 3.08 25.97
N VAL A 450 5.70 3.29 25.93
CA VAL A 450 4.79 2.88 27.01
C VAL A 450 4.69 1.36 27.19
N HIS A 451 5.28 0.56 26.30
CA HIS A 451 5.45 -0.87 26.53
C HIS A 451 6.23 -1.17 27.83
N HIS A 452 6.91 -0.21 28.46
CA HIS A 452 7.51 -0.32 29.81
C HIS A 452 6.54 -0.14 30.99
N ALA A 453 5.27 0.24 30.76
CA ALA A 453 4.32 0.68 31.77
C ALA A 453 4.01 -0.32 32.92
N GLU A 454 4.21 -1.62 32.70
CA GLU A 454 4.01 -2.66 33.73
C GLU A 454 5.09 -2.67 34.81
N ALA A 455 6.24 -2.01 34.57
CA ALA A 455 7.24 -1.89 35.61
C ALA A 455 6.65 -1.16 36.83
N LYS A 456 6.92 -1.67 38.04
CA LYS A 456 6.44 -1.07 39.31
C LYS A 456 6.70 0.44 39.37
N SER A 457 7.77 0.89 38.74
CA SER A 457 8.18 2.29 38.65
C SER A 457 7.22 3.17 37.83
N TYR A 458 6.61 2.65 36.76
CA TYR A 458 5.58 3.34 35.96
C TYR A 458 4.20 3.26 36.60
N GLN A 459 3.89 2.14 37.26
CA GLN A 459 2.60 1.95 37.94
C GLN A 459 2.30 3.03 38.97
N GLN A 460 3.32 3.52 39.68
CA GLN A 460 3.16 4.62 40.64
C GLN A 460 2.74 5.94 39.98
N LEU A 461 3.26 6.23 38.77
CA LEU A 461 2.88 7.44 38.02
C LEU A 461 1.46 7.32 37.47
N LEU A 462 1.15 6.17 36.85
CA LEU A 462 -0.13 5.90 36.20
C LEU A 462 -1.30 5.77 37.19
N SER A 463 -1.03 5.34 38.42
CA SER A 463 -2.06 5.25 39.48
C SER A 463 -2.29 6.58 40.20
N TYR A 464 -1.29 7.46 40.23
CA TYR A 464 -1.38 8.73 40.95
C TYR A 464 -2.07 9.83 40.15
N TYR A 465 -1.60 10.13 38.92
CA TYR A 465 -2.13 11.24 38.15
C TYR A 465 -3.44 10.89 37.44
N GLN A 466 -4.35 11.87 37.37
CA GLN A 466 -5.63 11.79 36.65
C GLN A 466 -5.72 12.91 35.62
N PRO A 467 -4.94 12.85 34.52
CA PRO A 467 -4.95 13.90 33.51
C PRO A 467 -6.24 13.88 32.69
N GLN A 468 -6.55 15.01 32.05
CA GLN A 468 -7.63 15.07 31.07
C GLN A 468 -7.32 14.23 29.83
N ILE A 469 -6.04 14.19 29.41
CA ILE A 469 -5.57 13.36 28.30
C ILE A 469 -4.35 12.56 28.73
N LEU A 470 -4.41 11.24 28.51
CA LEU A 470 -3.27 10.34 28.63
C LEU A 470 -2.95 9.72 27.27
N LEU A 471 -1.78 10.06 26.72
CA LEU A 471 -1.33 9.56 25.42
C LEU A 471 -0.14 8.61 25.61
N GLY A 472 -0.32 7.35 25.23
CA GLY A 472 0.74 6.36 25.15
C GLY A 472 1.29 6.28 23.73
N LEU A 473 2.61 6.32 23.58
CA LEU A 473 3.28 6.10 22.31
C LEU A 473 4.12 4.84 22.40
N THR A 474 3.95 3.94 21.44
CA THR A 474 4.79 2.74 21.32
C THR A 474 4.97 2.37 19.86
N ALA A 475 6.03 1.64 19.54
CA ALA A 475 6.08 0.94 18.26
C ALA A 475 5.25 -0.34 18.25
N THR A 476 4.95 -0.89 19.42
CA THR A 476 4.49 -2.26 19.59
C THR A 476 3.57 -2.36 20.80
N PRO A 477 2.29 -2.73 20.64
CA PRO A 477 1.37 -2.90 21.75
C PRO A 477 1.60 -4.22 22.51
N ASP A 478 2.14 -5.25 21.83
CA ASP A 478 2.31 -6.59 22.40
C ASP A 478 3.68 -6.78 23.04
N ARG A 479 3.68 -7.18 24.31
CA ARG A 479 4.89 -7.50 25.08
C ARG A 479 5.26 -8.98 25.02
N MET A 480 6.56 -9.25 25.18
CA MET A 480 7.13 -10.61 25.17
C MET A 480 6.77 -11.49 26.37
N ASP A 481 6.22 -10.90 27.42
CA ASP A 481 5.79 -11.55 28.66
C ASP A 481 4.27 -11.80 28.70
N GLY A 482 3.55 -11.45 27.63
CA GLY A 482 2.10 -11.62 27.51
C GLY A 482 1.28 -10.58 28.28
N ALA A 483 1.92 -9.58 28.90
CA ALA A 483 1.22 -8.51 29.59
C ALA A 483 0.67 -7.47 28.60
N ASP A 484 -0.62 -7.16 28.71
CA ASP A 484 -1.33 -6.25 27.81
C ASP A 484 -1.32 -4.80 28.34
N ILE A 485 -0.53 -3.93 27.71
CA ILE A 485 -0.48 -2.51 28.07
C ILE A 485 -1.77 -1.75 27.74
N ARG A 486 -2.64 -2.32 26.89
CA ARG A 486 -3.92 -1.71 26.52
C ARG A 486 -4.82 -1.48 27.72
N LYS A 487 -4.61 -2.20 28.83
CA LYS A 487 -5.37 -2.02 30.09
C LYS A 487 -5.28 -0.60 30.67
N TYR A 488 -4.21 0.14 30.38
CA TYR A 488 -4.05 1.54 30.81
C TYR A 488 -4.72 2.55 29.87
N PHE A 489 -5.17 2.08 28.71
CA PHE A 489 -5.70 2.85 27.58
C PHE A 489 -7.08 2.32 27.13
N ASP A 490 -7.94 2.04 28.11
CA ASP A 490 -9.32 1.57 27.90
C ASP A 490 -9.46 0.30 27.04
N GLY A 491 -8.41 -0.54 27.02
CA GLY A 491 -8.38 -1.80 26.26
C GLY A 491 -8.23 -1.64 24.75
N ASN A 492 -7.94 -0.43 24.25
CA ASN A 492 -7.95 -0.11 22.82
C ASN A 492 -6.62 0.49 22.32
N VAL A 493 -6.32 0.27 21.04
CA VAL A 493 -5.31 1.03 20.29
C VAL A 493 -6.05 2.08 19.48
N ALA A 494 -5.81 3.35 19.77
CA ALA A 494 -6.50 4.47 19.14
C ALA A 494 -6.11 4.62 17.67
N SER A 495 -4.83 4.39 17.36
CA SER A 495 -4.30 4.50 16.01
C SER A 495 -3.09 3.60 15.83
N GLU A 496 -2.94 3.02 14.64
CA GLU A 496 -1.81 2.18 14.28
C GLU A 496 -1.25 2.58 12.91
N MET A 497 0.06 2.83 12.85
CA MET A 497 0.78 3.04 11.59
C MET A 497 1.83 1.96 11.36
N LEU A 498 1.62 1.21 10.28
CA LEU A 498 2.45 0.08 9.88
C LEU A 498 3.73 0.53 9.16
N LEU A 499 4.72 -0.36 9.12
CA LEU A 499 6.03 -0.11 8.52
C LEU A 499 5.94 0.26 7.03
N GLY A 500 5.09 -0.42 6.28
CA GLY A 500 4.99 -0.21 4.84
C GLY A 500 4.50 1.18 4.46
N GLU A 501 3.53 1.72 5.21
CA GLU A 501 3.00 3.06 5.01
C GLU A 501 4.05 4.13 5.27
N ALA A 502 4.91 3.91 6.26
CA ALA A 502 6.02 4.80 6.59
C ALA A 502 7.06 4.90 5.46
N ILE A 503 7.37 3.78 4.81
CA ILE A 503 8.36 3.72 3.72
C ILE A 503 7.78 4.33 2.44
N ASN A 504 6.54 3.99 2.08
CA ASN A 504 5.86 4.55 0.90
C ASN A 504 5.82 6.09 0.90
N ARG A 505 5.75 6.68 2.09
CA ARG A 505 5.72 8.13 2.30
C ARG A 505 7.12 8.76 2.45
N GLN A 506 8.19 8.02 2.17
CA GLN A 506 9.61 8.43 2.23
C GLN A 506 10.07 8.93 3.61
N LEU A 507 9.41 8.51 4.69
CA LEU A 507 9.79 8.88 6.06
C LEU A 507 10.90 7.97 6.60
N LEU A 508 11.03 6.80 5.99
CA LEU A 508 12.01 5.78 6.27
C LEU A 508 12.74 5.41 4.97
N SER A 509 14.00 5.03 5.12
CA SER A 509 14.78 4.39 4.06
C SER A 509 14.09 3.10 3.61
N PRO A 510 14.01 2.82 2.30
CA PRO A 510 13.55 1.53 1.81
C PRO A 510 14.51 0.41 2.24
N PHE A 511 14.06 -0.85 2.19
CA PHE A 511 14.85 -2.01 2.54
C PHE A 511 14.90 -3.08 1.44
N GLN A 512 16.01 -3.80 1.35
CA GLN A 512 16.16 -5.00 0.55
C GLN A 512 16.34 -6.19 1.49
N TYR A 513 15.30 -7.02 1.58
CA TYR A 513 15.20 -8.15 2.47
C TYR A 513 15.52 -9.44 1.73
N TYR A 514 16.47 -10.21 2.26
CA TYR A 514 16.87 -11.50 1.71
C TYR A 514 16.65 -12.57 2.77
N GLY A 515 15.66 -13.43 2.53
CA GLY A 515 15.47 -14.66 3.31
C GLY A 515 16.44 -15.72 2.81
N VAL A 516 17.55 -15.84 3.52
CA VAL A 516 18.62 -16.81 3.25
C VAL A 516 18.25 -18.13 3.91
N THR A 517 18.49 -19.24 3.22
CA THR A 517 18.27 -20.58 3.79
C THR A 517 19.30 -20.82 4.89
N ASP A 518 18.84 -21.04 6.12
CA ASP A 518 19.69 -21.48 7.22
C ASP A 518 19.87 -23.02 7.15
N SER A 519 21.07 -23.52 7.46
CA SER A 519 21.37 -24.96 7.45
C SER A 519 20.78 -25.68 8.67
N ILE A 520 20.33 -24.94 9.69
CA ILE A 520 19.82 -25.50 10.93
C ILE A 520 18.30 -25.72 10.88
N ASP A 521 17.88 -26.93 11.26
CA ASP A 521 16.48 -27.28 11.50
C ASP A 521 16.06 -26.93 12.94
N TYR A 522 15.17 -25.95 13.07
CA TYR A 522 14.62 -25.51 14.36
C TYR A 522 13.41 -26.34 14.80
N SER A 523 12.90 -27.26 13.98
CA SER A 523 11.68 -28.03 14.28
C SER A 523 11.84 -28.95 15.49
N GLN A 524 13.07 -29.42 15.73
CA GLN A 524 13.42 -30.34 16.82
C GLN A 524 13.80 -29.64 18.13
N ILE A 525 13.97 -28.32 18.12
CA ILE A 525 14.37 -27.56 19.30
C ILE A 525 13.17 -27.41 20.24
N THR A 526 13.43 -27.56 21.53
CA THR A 526 12.41 -27.47 22.58
C THR A 526 11.71 -26.11 22.53
N TRP A 527 10.38 -26.14 22.48
CA TRP A 527 9.54 -24.95 22.50
C TRP A 527 8.76 -24.87 23.81
N THR A 528 8.99 -23.83 24.59
CA THR A 528 8.32 -23.60 25.88
C THR A 528 7.84 -22.16 25.99
N ARG A 529 6.57 -22.00 26.42
CA ARG A 529 5.93 -20.69 26.66
C ARG A 529 6.08 -19.69 25.49
N GLY A 530 5.93 -20.18 24.25
CA GLY A 530 5.99 -19.35 23.05
C GLY A 530 7.41 -19.01 22.57
N LYS A 531 8.46 -19.64 23.12
CA LYS A 531 9.85 -19.39 22.77
C LYS A 531 10.64 -20.68 22.63
N TYR A 532 11.67 -20.65 21.78
CA TYR A 532 12.71 -21.69 21.74
C TYR A 532 13.60 -21.62 22.98
N ASP A 533 14.09 -22.78 23.42
CA ASP A 533 15.14 -22.85 24.43
C ASP A 533 16.44 -22.19 23.95
N GLU A 534 16.91 -21.19 24.70
CA GLU A 534 18.07 -20.37 24.33
C GLU A 534 19.38 -21.17 24.37
N GLN A 535 19.49 -22.15 25.27
CA GLN A 535 20.71 -22.95 25.43
C GLN A 535 20.84 -23.98 24.31
N GLU A 536 19.76 -24.65 23.93
CA GLU A 536 19.73 -25.56 22.78
C GLU A 536 20.06 -24.82 21.47
N LEU A 537 19.48 -23.61 21.26
CA LEU A 537 19.80 -22.77 20.11
C LEU A 537 21.27 -22.30 20.11
N THR A 538 21.81 -21.88 21.26
CA THR A 538 23.21 -21.45 21.33
C THR A 538 24.14 -22.58 20.93
N LYS A 539 23.89 -23.80 21.43
CA LYS A 539 24.71 -24.98 21.10
C LYS A 539 24.64 -25.38 19.63
N SER A 540 23.50 -25.21 18.96
CA SER A 540 23.39 -25.51 17.53
C SER A 540 24.08 -24.48 16.64
N TYR A 541 24.25 -23.25 17.12
CA TYR A 541 24.93 -22.17 16.41
C TYR A 541 26.45 -22.18 16.56
N LEU A 542 26.97 -22.53 17.74
CA LEU A 542 28.41 -22.51 17.97
C LEU A 542 29.12 -23.64 17.20
N ASN A 543 30.24 -23.31 16.55
CA ASN A 543 31.10 -24.24 15.80
C ASN A 543 30.40 -24.96 14.64
N ASN A 544 29.36 -24.36 14.07
CA ASN A 544 28.73 -24.87 12.86
C ASN A 544 29.40 -24.26 11.63
N HIS A 545 30.52 -24.87 11.21
CA HIS A 545 31.34 -24.35 10.11
C HIS A 545 30.60 -24.17 8.78
N GLU A 546 29.59 -25.00 8.50
CA GLU A 546 28.75 -24.85 7.31
C GLU A 546 27.95 -23.54 7.38
N ARG A 547 27.30 -23.28 8.51
CA ARG A 547 26.56 -22.04 8.73
C ARG A 547 27.47 -20.81 8.71
N ASP A 548 28.64 -20.90 9.33
CA ASP A 548 29.63 -19.81 9.36
C ASP A 548 30.04 -19.37 7.96
N GLN A 549 30.35 -20.35 7.09
CA GLN A 549 30.70 -20.11 5.70
C GLN A 549 29.55 -19.47 4.93
N ILE A 550 28.32 -19.94 5.13
CA ILE A 550 27.13 -19.36 4.50
C ILE A 550 26.96 -17.90 4.95
N ILE A 551 27.13 -17.58 6.24
CA ILE A 551 26.99 -16.20 6.74
C ILE A 551 27.99 -15.27 6.07
N ILE A 552 29.28 -15.63 6.07
CA ILE A 552 30.34 -14.81 5.48
C ILE A 552 30.13 -14.66 3.97
N GLN A 553 29.86 -15.76 3.26
CA GLN A 553 29.63 -15.73 1.82
C GLN A 553 28.46 -14.81 1.47
N LYS A 554 27.35 -14.89 2.20
CA LYS A 554 26.16 -14.08 1.93
C LYS A 554 26.40 -12.60 2.23
N VAL A 555 27.15 -12.26 3.27
CA VAL A 555 27.56 -10.86 3.51
C VAL A 555 28.38 -10.33 2.33
N LEU A 556 29.29 -11.13 1.78
CA LEU A 556 30.10 -10.76 0.62
C LEU A 556 29.28 -10.64 -0.67
N ASP A 557 28.40 -11.61 -0.96
CA ASP A 557 27.53 -11.63 -2.16
C ASP A 557 26.64 -10.39 -2.25
N TYR A 558 26.25 -9.86 -1.09
CA TYR A 558 25.26 -8.82 -0.94
C TYR A 558 25.83 -7.44 -0.57
N SER A 559 27.15 -7.34 -0.38
CA SER A 559 27.84 -6.06 -0.16
C SER A 559 28.54 -5.57 -1.42
N ASN A 560 28.46 -4.26 -1.67
CA ASN A 560 29.15 -3.59 -2.79
C ASN A 560 30.63 -3.37 -2.46
N ASP A 561 30.87 -2.80 -1.28
CA ASP A 561 32.19 -2.57 -0.70
C ASP A 561 32.11 -2.83 0.81
N LEU A 562 32.99 -3.72 1.31
CA LEU A 562 33.14 -3.99 2.74
C LEU A 562 33.47 -2.71 3.54
N ASN A 563 34.10 -1.72 2.90
CA ASN A 563 34.47 -0.48 3.56
C ASN A 563 33.28 0.42 3.90
N GLU A 564 32.19 0.33 3.14
CA GLU A 564 30.99 1.13 3.33
C GLU A 564 30.02 0.50 4.33
N ILE A 565 30.24 -0.76 4.72
CA ILE A 565 29.34 -1.47 5.62
C ILE A 565 29.33 -0.86 7.01
N LYS A 566 28.11 -0.58 7.49
CA LYS A 566 27.78 -0.20 8.86
C LYS A 566 26.68 -1.14 9.32
N GLY A 567 27.10 -2.33 9.77
CA GLY A 567 26.25 -3.48 10.03
C GLY A 567 25.94 -3.71 11.51
N ILE A 568 24.74 -4.22 11.79
CA ILE A 568 24.37 -4.74 13.12
C ILE A 568 23.90 -6.19 12.98
N GLY A 569 24.46 -7.10 13.78
CA GLY A 569 24.05 -8.50 13.85
C GLY A 569 23.34 -8.83 15.15
N PHE A 570 22.17 -9.46 15.05
CA PHE A 570 21.36 -9.88 16.19
C PHE A 570 21.51 -11.38 16.46
N CYS A 571 22.17 -11.70 17.57
CA CYS A 571 22.53 -13.05 18.01
C CYS A 571 21.59 -13.56 19.10
N VAL A 572 21.57 -14.89 19.30
CA VAL A 572 20.69 -15.54 20.28
C VAL A 572 21.09 -15.27 21.73
N SER A 573 22.40 -15.30 22.02
CA SER A 573 22.98 -15.19 23.36
C SER A 573 24.30 -14.40 23.32
N VAL A 574 24.81 -14.01 24.49
CA VAL A 574 26.08 -13.25 24.59
C VAL A 574 27.24 -14.06 24.03
N GLU A 575 27.28 -15.35 24.35
CA GLU A 575 28.29 -16.30 23.84
C GLU A 575 28.29 -16.36 22.30
N HIS A 576 27.10 -16.41 21.69
CA HIS A 576 26.98 -16.37 20.22
C HIS A 576 27.42 -15.01 19.65
N ALA A 577 27.14 -13.88 20.31
CA ALA A 577 27.57 -12.56 19.85
C ALA A 577 29.10 -12.39 19.88
N GLU A 578 29.75 -12.92 20.93
CA GLU A 578 31.21 -12.94 21.04
C GLU A 578 31.83 -13.83 19.95
N TYR A 579 31.26 -15.02 19.75
CA TYR A 579 31.67 -15.94 18.69
C TYR A 579 31.59 -15.31 17.29
N MET A 580 30.47 -14.65 16.96
CA MET A 580 30.31 -14.00 15.65
C MET A 580 31.29 -12.84 15.44
N ALA A 581 31.58 -12.06 16.49
CA ALA A 581 32.58 -11.01 16.42
C ALA A 581 33.97 -11.59 16.14
N GLN A 582 34.31 -12.72 16.77
CA GLN A 582 35.57 -13.40 16.50
C GLN A 582 35.63 -13.95 15.06
N LEU A 583 34.59 -14.66 14.62
CA LEU A 583 34.48 -15.21 13.26
C LEU A 583 34.70 -14.12 12.19
N PHE A 584 34.05 -12.97 12.33
CA PHE A 584 34.20 -11.87 11.37
C PHE A 584 35.63 -11.30 11.38
N ASN A 585 36.24 -11.14 12.55
CA ASN A 585 37.62 -10.68 12.67
C ASN A 585 38.63 -11.68 12.06
N ASP A 586 38.41 -12.99 12.23
CA ASP A 586 39.22 -14.05 11.63
C ASP A 586 39.17 -14.00 10.08
N HIS A 587 38.03 -13.55 9.53
CA HIS A 587 37.84 -13.27 8.11
C HIS A 587 38.22 -11.84 7.68
N GLN A 588 38.96 -11.10 8.52
CA GLN A 588 39.43 -9.73 8.25
C GLN A 588 38.31 -8.69 8.08
N ILE A 589 37.14 -8.93 8.67
CA ILE A 589 36.03 -7.99 8.73
C ILE A 589 35.96 -7.43 10.16
N PRO A 590 36.40 -6.19 10.41
CA PRO A 590 36.43 -5.61 11.75
C PRO A 590 35.06 -5.64 12.44
N ALA A 591 34.96 -6.37 13.55
CA ALA A 591 33.71 -6.55 14.29
C ALA A 591 33.90 -6.43 15.80
N LEU A 592 32.87 -5.92 16.50
CA LEU A 592 32.82 -5.81 17.95
C LEU A 592 31.58 -6.47 18.53
N CYS A 593 31.70 -7.06 19.72
CA CYS A 593 30.58 -7.50 20.53
C CYS A 593 30.19 -6.39 21.53
N VAL A 594 28.91 -6.05 21.61
CA VAL A 594 28.40 -5.09 22.59
C VAL A 594 27.17 -5.66 23.30
N THR A 595 27.24 -5.74 24.63
CA THR A 595 26.26 -6.43 25.47
C THR A 595 25.67 -5.52 26.55
N GLY A 596 24.68 -6.04 27.29
CA GLY A 596 24.09 -5.37 28.46
C GLY A 596 25.10 -5.02 29.56
N GLN A 597 26.25 -5.69 29.59
CA GLN A 597 27.30 -5.52 30.60
C GLN A 597 28.39 -4.51 30.19
N THR A 598 28.47 -4.16 28.90
CA THR A 598 29.41 -3.13 28.42
C THR A 598 29.10 -1.77 29.06
N ASN A 599 30.12 -1.06 29.53
CA ASN A 599 29.93 0.26 30.15
C ASN A 599 29.47 1.31 29.09
N ASN A 600 28.99 2.47 29.55
CA ASN A 600 28.46 3.49 28.62
C ASN A 600 29.54 4.15 27.76
N THR A 601 30.77 4.29 28.25
CA THR A 601 31.87 4.91 27.50
C THR A 601 32.27 4.07 26.29
N ASP A 602 32.39 2.76 26.48
CA ASP A 602 32.80 1.81 25.44
C ASP A 602 31.66 1.60 24.44
N ARG A 603 30.40 1.69 24.88
CA ARG A 603 29.23 1.72 23.99
C ARG A 603 29.26 2.93 23.06
N GLU A 604 29.48 4.13 23.59
CA GLU A 604 29.56 5.35 22.78
C GLU A 604 30.76 5.31 21.82
N ASP A 605 31.88 4.73 22.27
CA ASP A 605 33.04 4.55 21.40
C ASP A 605 32.76 3.56 20.27
N ALA A 606 32.15 2.40 20.55
CA ALA A 606 31.75 1.44 19.53
C ALA A 606 30.81 2.06 18.47
N LYS A 607 29.86 2.90 18.89
CA LYS A 607 28.99 3.65 17.96
C LYS A 607 29.78 4.59 17.05
N ARG A 608 30.74 5.34 17.61
CA ARG A 608 31.62 6.22 16.81
C ARG A 608 32.48 5.43 15.84
N GLN A 609 33.04 4.30 16.29
CA GLN A 609 33.84 3.43 15.45
C GLN A 609 33.04 2.86 14.27
N LEU A 610 31.79 2.45 14.49
CA LEU A 610 30.89 2.01 13.41
C LEU A 610 30.52 3.17 12.47
N THR A 611 30.17 4.34 13.02
CA THR A 611 29.74 5.49 12.22
C THR A 611 30.86 6.00 11.29
N ASN A 612 32.10 5.99 11.78
CA ASN A 612 33.30 6.39 11.04
C ASN A 612 33.89 5.26 10.18
N GLY A 613 33.30 4.06 10.20
CA GLY A 613 33.73 2.92 9.38
C GLY A 613 35.00 2.22 9.84
N LYS A 614 35.49 2.46 11.08
CA LYS A 614 36.62 1.70 11.66
C LYS A 614 36.23 0.25 11.94
N VAL A 615 35.00 0.06 12.42
CA VAL A 615 34.36 -1.24 12.63
C VAL A 615 33.24 -1.37 11.61
N LYS A 616 33.08 -2.57 11.03
CA LYS A 616 32.05 -2.85 10.02
C LYS A 616 30.81 -3.46 10.64
N PHE A 617 30.96 -4.27 11.68
CA PHE A 617 29.85 -4.94 12.36
C PHE A 617 29.87 -4.76 13.88
N ILE A 618 28.69 -4.55 14.44
CA ILE A 618 28.44 -4.73 15.87
C ILE A 618 27.50 -5.90 16.08
N PHE A 619 27.94 -6.91 16.82
CA PHE A 619 27.11 -8.04 17.24
C PHE A 619 26.52 -7.80 18.61
N THR A 620 25.24 -8.11 18.76
CA THR A 620 24.50 -7.90 20.01
C THR A 620 23.36 -8.90 20.16
N VAL A 621 22.83 -9.01 21.39
CA VAL A 621 21.67 -9.86 21.70
C VAL A 621 20.39 -9.03 21.72
N ASN A 622 20.27 -8.15 22.73
CA ASN A 622 19.12 -7.28 22.94
C ASN A 622 19.53 -5.81 23.15
N LEU A 623 20.84 -5.53 23.22
CA LEU A 623 21.32 -4.15 23.22
C LEU A 623 21.00 -3.56 21.84
N TYR A 624 20.72 -2.26 21.77
CA TYR A 624 20.26 -1.59 20.53
C TYR A 624 18.84 -1.91 20.05
N ASN A 625 18.07 -2.78 20.75
CA ASN A 625 16.63 -2.90 20.51
C ASN A 625 15.90 -1.56 20.78
N GLU A 626 16.29 -0.86 21.85
CA GLU A 626 15.69 0.40 22.29
C GLU A 626 16.75 1.48 22.61
N GLY A 627 16.45 2.73 22.24
CA GLY A 627 17.14 3.93 22.72
C GLY A 627 18.58 4.15 22.24
N VAL A 628 18.96 3.63 21.07
CA VAL A 628 20.22 4.00 20.40
C VAL A 628 19.96 4.42 18.95
N ASP A 629 20.60 5.51 18.57
CA ASP A 629 20.44 6.22 17.31
C ASP A 629 21.71 6.13 16.47
N ILE A 630 21.74 5.23 15.48
CA ILE A 630 22.79 5.19 14.45
C ILE A 630 22.10 5.20 13.08
N PRO A 631 21.69 6.37 12.55
CA PRO A 631 21.00 6.46 11.27
C PRO A 631 21.80 5.88 10.10
N ALA A 632 23.13 5.90 10.22
CA ALA A 632 24.07 5.45 9.21
C ALA A 632 24.10 3.93 8.98
N VAL A 633 23.41 3.12 9.81
CA VAL A 633 23.34 1.66 9.62
C VAL A 633 22.74 1.33 8.27
N ASN A 634 23.43 0.54 7.45
CA ASN A 634 23.01 0.15 6.10
C ASN A 634 22.88 -1.37 5.91
N MET A 635 23.25 -2.17 6.91
CA MET A 635 23.08 -3.63 6.89
C MET A 635 22.61 -4.17 8.25
N VAL A 636 21.66 -5.10 8.24
CA VAL A 636 21.17 -5.82 9.42
C VAL A 636 21.21 -7.32 9.17
N LEU A 637 21.77 -8.07 10.12
CA LEU A 637 21.81 -9.53 10.10
C LEU A 637 20.91 -10.09 11.21
N PHE A 638 19.88 -10.85 10.83
CA PHE A 638 19.08 -11.63 11.77
C PHE A 638 19.64 -13.06 11.82
N LEU A 639 20.45 -13.34 12.84
CA LEU A 639 21.14 -14.63 13.03
C LEU A 639 20.41 -15.54 14.03
N ARG A 640 19.15 -15.23 14.34
CA ARG A 640 18.29 -15.99 15.24
C ARG A 640 16.83 -15.96 14.77
N PRO A 641 16.02 -16.99 15.07
CA PRO A 641 14.57 -16.94 14.89
C PRO A 641 14.00 -15.85 15.80
N THR A 642 13.61 -14.72 15.20
CA THR A 642 13.04 -13.61 15.95
C THR A 642 11.55 -13.89 16.17
N GLN A 643 11.26 -14.56 17.28
CA GLN A 643 9.93 -15.09 17.65
C GLN A 643 8.86 -14.00 17.82
N SER A 644 9.28 -12.77 18.09
CA SER A 644 8.37 -11.65 18.32
C SER A 644 8.45 -10.64 17.18
N ALA A 645 7.32 -10.38 16.52
CA ALA A 645 7.20 -9.32 15.52
C ALA A 645 7.60 -7.95 16.10
N THR A 646 7.33 -7.73 17.39
CA THR A 646 7.74 -6.53 18.13
C THR A 646 9.26 -6.31 18.09
N ILE A 647 10.05 -7.32 18.48
CA ILE A 647 11.51 -7.24 18.46
C ILE A 647 12.01 -7.06 17.03
N PHE A 648 11.45 -7.83 16.10
CA PHE A 648 11.84 -7.79 14.71
C PHE A 648 11.67 -6.39 14.11
N LEU A 649 10.51 -5.75 14.30
CA LEU A 649 10.25 -4.38 13.82
C LEU A 649 11.10 -3.32 14.53
N GLN A 650 11.34 -3.47 15.83
CA GLN A 650 12.23 -2.57 16.58
C GLN A 650 13.66 -2.63 16.03
N GLN A 651 14.18 -3.83 15.82
CA GLN A 651 15.52 -4.09 15.28
C GLN A 651 15.66 -3.60 13.84
N LEU A 652 14.68 -3.94 12.98
CA LEU A 652 14.64 -3.52 11.60
C LEU A 652 14.57 -1.98 11.47
N GLY A 653 13.65 -1.35 12.22
CA GLY A 653 13.39 0.08 12.09
C GLY A 653 14.53 1.00 12.54
N ARG A 654 15.55 0.49 13.25
CA ARG A 654 16.82 1.23 13.44
C ARG A 654 17.59 1.39 12.14
N GLY A 655 17.65 0.31 11.36
CA GLY A 655 18.22 0.31 10.03
C GLY A 655 17.38 1.07 9.00
N LEU A 656 16.13 1.44 9.29
CA LEU A 656 15.27 2.14 8.32
C LEU A 656 15.36 3.68 8.41
N ARG A 657 16.20 4.25 9.28
CA ARG A 657 16.36 5.71 9.35
C ARG A 657 17.08 6.24 8.11
N LEU A 658 16.67 7.42 7.63
CA LEU A 658 17.35 8.14 6.56
C LEU A 658 18.73 8.64 7.02
N SER A 659 19.73 8.52 6.15
CA SER A 659 21.08 9.02 6.37
C SER A 659 21.70 9.45 5.03
N PRO A 660 22.50 10.53 4.98
CA PRO A 660 23.25 10.88 3.78
C PRO A 660 24.11 9.70 3.30
N GLY A 661 24.13 9.46 1.99
CA GLY A 661 24.89 8.37 1.36
C GLY A 661 24.30 6.97 1.51
N LYS A 662 23.10 6.83 2.06
CA LYS A 662 22.41 5.55 2.21
C LYS A 662 21.18 5.48 1.30
N ASP A 663 21.26 4.60 0.30
CA ASP A 663 20.16 4.36 -0.64
C ASP A 663 19.06 3.47 -0.04
N CYS A 664 19.46 2.39 0.63
CA CYS A 664 18.54 1.42 1.22
C CYS A 664 19.17 0.66 2.39
N LEU A 665 18.36 0.02 3.22
CA LEU A 665 18.79 -0.93 4.23
C LEU A 665 18.88 -2.34 3.64
N THR A 666 20.04 -2.97 3.71
CA THR A 666 20.17 -4.41 3.41
C THR A 666 19.82 -5.24 4.64
N VAL A 667 18.92 -6.22 4.49
CA VAL A 667 18.54 -7.14 5.56
C VAL A 667 18.81 -8.57 5.12
N LEU A 668 19.64 -9.29 5.88
CA LEU A 668 19.86 -10.72 5.70
C LEU A 668 19.20 -11.46 6.87
N ASP A 669 18.17 -12.24 6.58
CA ASP A 669 17.44 -13.04 7.56
C ASP A 669 17.69 -14.52 7.28
N PHE A 670 18.31 -15.21 8.23
CA PHE A 670 18.63 -16.63 8.10
C PHE A 670 17.43 -17.46 8.57
N ILE A 671 16.75 -18.09 7.61
CA ILE A 671 15.47 -18.76 7.77
C ILE A 671 15.68 -20.28 7.67
N GLY A 672 15.54 -20.95 8.80
CA GLY A 672 15.53 -22.42 8.89
C GLY A 672 14.12 -22.98 9.03
N GLN A 673 14.02 -24.31 9.01
CA GLN A 673 12.75 -25.00 9.20
C GLN A 673 12.23 -24.75 10.62
N ALA A 674 11.13 -24.02 10.74
CA ALA A 674 10.62 -23.58 12.03
C ALA A 674 9.73 -24.63 12.71
N ASN A 675 9.55 -24.49 14.02
CA ASN A 675 8.58 -25.26 14.79
C ASN A 675 7.16 -24.92 14.33
N LYS A 676 6.23 -25.88 14.42
CA LYS A 676 4.82 -25.69 14.04
C LYS A 676 4.14 -24.52 14.76
N GLN A 677 4.58 -24.20 15.97
CA GLN A 677 4.02 -23.11 16.79
C GLN A 677 4.61 -21.73 16.45
N TYR A 678 5.66 -21.66 15.63
CA TYR A 678 6.24 -20.39 15.19
C TYR A 678 5.39 -19.80 14.05
N SER A 679 5.01 -18.52 14.15
CA SER A 679 4.17 -17.85 13.14
C SER A 679 4.98 -16.93 12.24
N TYR A 680 5.26 -17.37 11.00
CA TYR A 680 5.77 -16.47 9.96
C TYR A 680 4.73 -15.44 9.51
N ARG A 681 3.42 -15.71 9.74
CA ARG A 681 2.31 -14.83 9.35
C ARG A 681 2.47 -13.44 9.94
N THR A 682 2.67 -13.35 11.26
CA THR A 682 2.75 -12.05 11.96
C THR A 682 3.99 -11.26 11.53
N LYS A 683 5.14 -11.93 11.37
CA LYS A 683 6.40 -11.31 10.92
C LYS A 683 6.25 -10.66 9.54
N PHE A 684 5.85 -11.42 8.52
CA PHE A 684 5.77 -10.87 7.16
C PHE A 684 4.59 -9.92 6.96
N ARG A 685 3.46 -10.13 7.66
CA ARG A 685 2.33 -9.19 7.59
C ARG A 685 2.70 -7.81 8.13
N SER A 686 3.57 -7.75 9.12
CA SER A 686 4.12 -6.48 9.62
C SER A 686 5.02 -5.74 8.62
N LEU A 687 5.63 -6.45 7.65
CA LEU A 687 6.48 -5.87 6.59
C LEU A 687 5.66 -5.37 5.39
N ILE A 688 4.73 -6.20 4.89
CA ILE A 688 3.95 -5.89 3.69
C ILE A 688 2.72 -5.02 3.97
N GLY A 689 2.26 -4.98 5.21
CA GLY A 689 1.02 -4.29 5.58
C GLY A 689 -0.24 -5.05 5.15
N LYS A 690 -1.34 -4.30 4.96
CA LYS A 690 -2.64 -4.86 4.58
C LYS A 690 -2.71 -5.02 3.06
N THR A 691 -2.45 -6.23 2.55
CA THR A 691 -2.60 -6.54 1.12
C THR A 691 -3.92 -7.26 0.83
N ARG A 692 -4.43 -7.15 -0.41
CA ARG A 692 -5.64 -7.87 -0.85
C ARG A 692 -5.42 -9.38 -0.99
N HIS A 693 -4.17 -9.79 -1.18
CA HIS A 693 -3.80 -11.17 -1.38
C HIS A 693 -3.50 -11.87 -0.05
N THR A 694 -3.74 -13.18 -0.02
CA THR A 694 -3.29 -13.99 1.09
C THR A 694 -1.76 -13.95 1.15
N LEU A 695 -1.18 -13.99 2.35
CA LEU A 695 0.28 -13.97 2.51
C LEU A 695 0.95 -15.10 1.72
N LYS A 696 0.28 -16.24 1.59
CA LYS A 696 0.72 -17.36 0.76
C LYS A 696 0.93 -16.96 -0.71
N LYS A 697 -0.04 -16.26 -1.31
CA LYS A 697 0.08 -15.75 -2.69
C LYS A 697 1.19 -14.70 -2.83
N GLU A 698 1.38 -13.87 -1.81
CA GLU A 698 2.50 -12.92 -1.79
C GLU A 698 3.84 -13.67 -1.79
N VAL A 699 4.02 -14.66 -0.91
CA VAL A 699 5.25 -15.47 -0.88
C VAL A 699 5.46 -16.21 -2.21
N GLU A 700 4.43 -16.83 -2.78
CA GLU A 700 4.47 -17.51 -4.08
C GLU A 700 4.92 -16.57 -5.21
N SER A 701 4.43 -15.33 -5.22
CA SER A 701 4.78 -14.30 -6.20
C SER A 701 6.03 -13.47 -5.86
N ASN A 702 6.82 -13.87 -4.86
CA ASN A 702 8.00 -13.11 -4.39
C ASN A 702 7.68 -11.68 -3.94
N PHE A 703 6.55 -11.53 -3.24
CA PHE A 703 6.10 -10.31 -2.59
C PHE A 703 5.97 -9.10 -3.55
N THR A 704 5.12 -9.25 -4.56
CA THR A 704 4.87 -8.22 -5.59
C THR A 704 4.33 -6.90 -5.03
N HIS A 705 3.68 -6.91 -3.87
CA HIS A 705 3.02 -5.73 -3.27
C HIS A 705 3.77 -5.16 -2.06
N VAL A 706 5.10 -5.27 -2.02
CA VAL A 706 5.91 -4.64 -0.98
C VAL A 706 5.86 -3.11 -1.08
N PRO A 707 6.17 -2.39 0.00
CA PRO A 707 6.29 -0.94 -0.05
C PRO A 707 7.23 -0.47 -1.16
N ASN A 708 6.91 0.65 -1.79
CA ASN A 708 7.72 1.28 -2.82
C ASN A 708 9.18 1.37 -2.35
N GLY A 709 10.12 0.91 -3.19
CA GLY A 709 11.55 0.96 -2.88
C GLY A 709 12.05 -0.28 -2.18
N CYS A 710 11.15 -1.01 -1.53
CA CYS A 710 11.50 -2.25 -0.90
C CYS A 710 11.58 -3.39 -1.89
N TYR A 711 12.38 -4.38 -1.52
CA TYR A 711 12.52 -5.61 -2.24
C TYR A 711 12.58 -6.75 -1.24
N ILE A 712 11.86 -7.84 -1.51
CA ILE A 712 11.94 -9.07 -0.71
C ILE A 712 12.26 -10.22 -1.65
N GLU A 713 13.40 -10.88 -1.42
CA GLU A 713 13.80 -12.09 -2.11
C GLU A 713 13.90 -13.24 -1.11
N MET A 714 13.38 -14.40 -1.50
CA MET A 714 13.47 -15.62 -0.70
C MET A 714 14.23 -16.67 -1.50
N GLU A 715 15.22 -17.28 -0.87
CA GLU A 715 15.84 -18.47 -1.44
C GLU A 715 14.83 -19.62 -1.53
N PRO A 716 14.97 -20.55 -2.51
CA PRO A 716 13.97 -21.58 -2.76
C PRO A 716 13.60 -22.43 -1.54
N LYS A 717 14.59 -22.81 -0.72
CA LYS A 717 14.36 -23.61 0.50
C LYS A 717 13.74 -22.80 1.64
N ALA A 718 14.21 -21.57 1.86
CA ALA A 718 13.56 -20.65 2.79
C ALA A 718 12.08 -20.41 2.41
N LYS A 719 11.78 -20.25 1.12
CA LYS A 719 10.41 -20.10 0.59
C LYS A 719 9.55 -21.33 0.89
N GLU A 720 10.09 -22.52 0.68
CA GLU A 720 9.41 -23.80 1.01
C GLU A 720 9.05 -23.86 2.50
N TYR A 721 10.00 -23.59 3.41
CA TYR A 721 9.77 -23.60 4.86
C TYR A 721 8.67 -22.62 5.31
N ILE A 722 8.64 -21.42 4.71
CA ILE A 722 7.60 -20.43 5.00
C ILE A 722 6.24 -20.91 4.48
N LEU A 723 6.16 -21.43 3.25
CA LEU A 723 4.90 -21.90 2.65
C LEU A 723 4.31 -23.08 3.42
N GLU A 724 5.13 -24.01 3.89
CA GLU A 724 4.69 -25.13 4.74
C GLU A 724 4.08 -24.63 6.06
N ASN A 725 4.72 -23.65 6.71
CA ASN A 725 4.21 -23.05 7.95
C ASN A 725 2.92 -22.24 7.72
N LEU A 726 2.82 -21.49 6.61
CA LEU A 726 1.63 -20.73 6.25
C LEU A 726 0.44 -21.62 5.86
N GLY A 727 0.69 -22.74 5.18
CA GLY A 727 -0.36 -23.72 4.85
C GLY A 727 -1.03 -24.32 6.09
N GLN A 728 -0.29 -24.42 7.19
CA GLN A 728 -0.81 -24.94 8.46
C GLN A 728 -1.64 -23.90 9.23
N THR A 729 -1.46 -22.61 8.97
CA THR A 729 -2.12 -21.47 9.67
C THR A 729 -3.26 -20.81 8.88
N GLU A 730 -3.71 -21.42 7.77
CA GLU A 730 -4.75 -20.86 6.88
C GLU A 730 -6.15 -20.82 7.51
N VAL A 731 -6.95 -19.78 7.23
CA VAL A 731 -8.29 -19.55 7.83
C VAL A 731 -9.36 -20.42 7.16
N ASN A 732 -9.29 -21.73 7.40
CA ASN A 732 -10.29 -22.71 6.96
C ASN A 732 -11.17 -23.18 8.13
N LYS A 733 -12.23 -23.96 7.84
CA LYS A 733 -13.15 -24.47 8.86
C LYS A 733 -12.41 -25.22 9.99
N LYS A 734 -11.49 -26.12 9.63
CA LYS A 734 -10.76 -26.94 10.61
C LYS A 734 -9.91 -26.08 11.55
N ASN A 735 -9.17 -25.12 10.99
CA ASN A 735 -8.30 -24.25 11.77
C ASN A 735 -9.09 -23.27 12.64
N LEU A 736 -10.20 -22.70 12.15
CA LEU A 736 -11.07 -21.85 12.99
C LEU A 736 -11.68 -22.61 14.17
N VAL A 737 -12.05 -23.88 13.97
CA VAL A 737 -12.54 -24.74 15.05
C VAL A 737 -11.42 -25.02 16.06
N ASN A 738 -10.21 -25.33 15.60
CA ASN A 738 -9.06 -25.50 16.48
C ASN A 738 -8.74 -24.23 17.28
N MET A 739 -8.76 -23.05 16.63
CA MET A 739 -8.59 -21.75 17.29
C MET A 739 -9.64 -21.53 18.37
N MET A 740 -10.90 -21.91 18.15
CA MET A 740 -11.93 -21.83 19.19
C MET A 740 -11.65 -22.74 20.39
N ILE A 741 -11.17 -23.96 20.15
CA ILE A 741 -10.81 -24.90 21.22
C ILE A 741 -9.61 -24.37 22.02
N GLU A 742 -8.62 -23.79 21.33
CA GLU A 742 -7.40 -23.26 21.93
C GLU A 742 -7.60 -21.92 22.66
N PHE A 743 -8.65 -21.16 22.33
CA PHE A 743 -8.89 -19.82 22.89
C PHE A 743 -8.91 -19.80 24.43
N ASN A 744 -9.59 -20.77 25.05
CA ASN A 744 -9.66 -20.88 26.52
C ASN A 744 -8.34 -21.36 27.14
N ASN A 745 -7.46 -22.00 26.36
CA ASN A 745 -6.13 -22.42 26.81
C ASN A 745 -5.10 -21.29 26.70
N GLN A 746 -5.34 -20.32 25.80
CA GLN A 746 -4.43 -19.23 25.50
C GLN A 746 -4.80 -17.92 26.19
N THR A 747 -6.07 -17.73 26.54
CA THR A 747 -6.58 -16.46 27.09
C THR A 747 -7.51 -16.66 28.29
N GLU A 748 -7.53 -15.68 29.19
CA GLU A 748 -8.48 -15.60 30.32
C GLU A 748 -9.78 -14.85 29.93
N LYS A 749 -9.90 -14.39 28.68
CA LYS A 749 -11.04 -13.61 28.19
C LYS A 749 -12.23 -14.53 27.90
N GLU A 750 -13.44 -14.00 27.98
CA GLU A 750 -14.63 -14.73 27.54
C GLU A 750 -14.64 -14.89 26.01
N LEU A 751 -15.04 -16.08 25.52
CA LEU A 751 -15.15 -16.39 24.09
C LEU A 751 -16.34 -15.66 23.43
N THR A 752 -16.13 -14.38 23.16
CA THR A 752 -17.04 -13.52 22.40
C THR A 752 -16.53 -13.33 20.97
N LEU A 753 -17.41 -12.95 20.04
CA LEU A 753 -17.02 -12.67 18.65
C LEU A 753 -15.91 -11.61 18.57
N ALA A 754 -16.04 -10.52 19.33
CA ALA A 754 -15.08 -9.43 19.33
C ALA A 754 -13.69 -9.88 19.83
N ASN A 755 -13.66 -10.64 20.94
CA ASN A 755 -12.41 -11.15 21.50
C ASN A 755 -11.76 -12.15 20.54
N PHE A 756 -12.53 -13.06 19.94
CA PHE A 756 -12.02 -14.06 19.00
C PHE A 756 -11.40 -13.42 17.74
N LEU A 757 -12.09 -12.46 17.12
CA LEU A 757 -11.58 -11.77 15.93
C LEU A 757 -10.28 -11.00 16.23
N THR A 758 -10.23 -10.35 17.39
CA THR A 758 -9.08 -9.53 17.81
C THR A 758 -7.87 -10.39 18.17
N GLU A 759 -8.07 -11.50 18.90
CA GLU A 759 -6.98 -12.35 19.38
C GLU A 759 -6.30 -13.14 18.26
N PHE A 760 -7.08 -13.66 17.31
CA PHE A 760 -6.56 -14.47 16.20
C PHE A 760 -6.30 -13.67 14.91
N ASP A 761 -6.50 -12.35 14.92
CA ASP A 761 -6.37 -11.48 13.73
C ASP A 761 -7.13 -12.05 12.52
N VAL A 762 -8.42 -12.31 12.76
CA VAL A 762 -9.38 -12.83 11.78
C VAL A 762 -10.40 -11.74 11.47
N THR A 763 -10.71 -11.52 10.19
CA THR A 763 -11.70 -10.52 9.77
C THR A 763 -13.11 -11.11 9.70
N LEU A 764 -14.15 -10.26 9.80
CA LEU A 764 -15.54 -10.69 9.61
C LEU A 764 -15.78 -11.43 8.27
N PRO A 765 -15.31 -10.94 7.11
CA PRO A 765 -15.45 -11.68 5.84
C PRO A 765 -14.81 -13.07 5.85
N GLU A 766 -13.66 -13.23 6.50
CA GLU A 766 -12.98 -14.53 6.60
C GLU A 766 -13.75 -15.50 7.49
N LEU A 767 -14.26 -15.04 8.64
CA LEU A 767 -15.04 -15.85 9.57
C LEU A 767 -16.35 -16.31 8.96
N TYR A 768 -17.10 -15.41 8.30
CA TYR A 768 -18.43 -15.68 7.74
C TYR A 768 -18.42 -16.22 6.29
N ALA A 769 -17.24 -16.47 5.71
CA ALA A 769 -17.16 -17.02 4.37
C ALA A 769 -17.77 -18.44 4.28
N ASN A 770 -18.37 -18.77 3.14
CA ASN A 770 -19.00 -20.06 2.86
C ASN A 770 -20.10 -20.48 3.86
N GLY A 771 -20.88 -19.51 4.37
CA GLY A 771 -22.00 -19.77 5.27
C GLY A 771 -21.59 -20.12 6.70
N ARG A 772 -20.31 -19.95 7.05
CA ARG A 772 -19.85 -20.07 8.44
C ARG A 772 -20.45 -18.95 9.30
N SER A 773 -20.55 -19.20 10.60
CA SER A 773 -20.96 -18.24 11.61
C SER A 773 -20.24 -18.55 12.92
N PHE A 774 -20.18 -17.58 13.83
CA PHE A 774 -19.60 -17.76 15.16
C PHE A 774 -20.37 -18.80 15.97
N HIS A 775 -21.71 -18.82 15.85
CA HIS A 775 -22.54 -19.87 16.45
C HIS A 775 -22.19 -21.27 15.92
N ARG A 776 -22.09 -21.45 14.60
CA ARG A 776 -21.71 -22.73 13.98
C ARG A 776 -20.30 -23.18 14.36
N LEU A 777 -19.36 -22.25 14.47
CA LEU A 777 -18.01 -22.56 14.91
C LEU A 777 -18.00 -23.06 16.37
N LYS A 778 -18.78 -22.44 17.27
CA LYS A 778 -18.95 -22.94 18.66
C LYS A 778 -19.53 -24.34 18.70
N GLN A 779 -20.49 -24.64 17.82
CA GLN A 779 -21.08 -25.98 17.69
C GLN A 779 -20.04 -27.01 17.25
N TRP A 780 -19.30 -26.71 16.18
CA TRP A 780 -18.27 -27.61 15.66
C TRP A 780 -17.07 -27.79 16.61
N ALA A 781 -16.82 -26.81 17.48
CA ALA A 781 -15.83 -26.89 18.55
C ALA A 781 -16.35 -27.58 19.83
N HIS A 782 -17.61 -27.99 19.87
CA HIS A 782 -18.28 -28.55 21.05
C HIS A 782 -18.25 -27.62 22.29
N LEU A 783 -18.29 -26.30 22.05
CA LEU A 783 -18.28 -25.26 23.09
C LEU A 783 -19.69 -24.76 23.45
N THR A 784 -20.73 -25.26 22.79
CA THR A 784 -22.14 -24.98 23.10
C THR A 784 -22.97 -26.26 23.03
N ASN A 785 -23.99 -26.34 23.89
CA ASN A 785 -24.97 -27.43 23.87
C ASN A 785 -26.12 -27.16 22.88
N ASP A 786 -26.24 -25.95 22.35
CA ASP A 786 -27.29 -25.59 21.38
C ASP A 786 -26.97 -26.14 19.99
N GLN A 787 -27.80 -27.05 19.48
CA GLN A 787 -27.66 -27.71 18.17
C GLN A 787 -28.58 -27.11 17.10
N ARG A 788 -29.34 -26.05 17.40
CA ARG A 788 -30.20 -25.37 16.41
C ARG A 788 -29.35 -24.68 15.35
N ASP A 789 -29.85 -24.63 14.12
CA ASP A 789 -29.19 -23.95 13.00
C ASP A 789 -30.21 -23.41 12.00
N VAL A 790 -29.77 -22.49 11.15
CA VAL A 790 -30.54 -21.90 10.04
C VAL A 790 -29.86 -22.18 8.71
N THR A 791 -30.55 -21.88 7.61
CA THR A 791 -29.98 -22.06 6.26
C THR A 791 -28.79 -21.13 6.01
N ASP A 792 -27.86 -21.55 5.15
CA ASP A 792 -26.71 -20.74 4.72
C ASP A 792 -27.11 -19.36 4.15
N SER A 793 -28.32 -19.25 3.62
CA SER A 793 -28.86 -17.98 3.10
C SER A 793 -28.94 -16.91 4.19
N VAL A 794 -29.31 -17.30 5.42
CA VAL A 794 -29.39 -16.40 6.58
C VAL A 794 -28.00 -15.89 6.95
N TRP A 795 -27.03 -16.79 7.14
CA TRP A 795 -25.65 -16.41 7.48
C TRP A 795 -24.99 -15.55 6.40
N LYS A 796 -25.28 -15.81 5.11
CA LYS A 796 -24.79 -14.99 4.00
C LYS A 796 -25.31 -13.55 4.01
N LYS A 797 -26.41 -13.24 4.70
CA LYS A 797 -26.94 -11.86 4.83
C LYS A 797 -26.12 -10.99 5.78
N PHE A 798 -25.41 -11.58 6.74
CA PHE A 798 -24.59 -10.84 7.73
C PHE A 798 -23.53 -9.95 7.08
N ARG A 799 -23.06 -10.32 5.89
CA ARG A 799 -22.10 -9.52 5.10
C ARG A 799 -22.55 -8.08 4.84
N ASN A 800 -23.85 -7.82 4.82
CA ASN A 800 -24.41 -6.49 4.58
C ASN A 800 -24.27 -5.55 5.79
N PHE A 801 -23.75 -6.03 6.92
CA PHE A 801 -23.49 -5.24 8.12
C PHE A 801 -21.99 -4.99 8.36
N PHE A 802 -21.10 -5.67 7.65
CA PHE A 802 -19.65 -5.64 7.93
C PHE A 802 -19.01 -4.28 7.63
N HIS A 803 -19.66 -3.44 6.83
CA HIS A 803 -19.16 -2.11 6.49
C HIS A 803 -19.72 -0.98 7.34
N ILE A 804 -20.80 -1.22 8.10
CA ILE A 804 -21.52 -0.14 8.80
C ILE A 804 -20.62 0.50 9.85
N ASP A 805 -20.60 1.82 9.85
CA ASP A 805 -19.78 2.68 10.70
C ASP A 805 -20.48 4.00 11.10
N SER A 806 -21.80 4.09 10.90
CA SER A 806 -22.64 5.19 11.41
C SER A 806 -23.06 4.91 12.86
N PRO A 807 -22.62 5.72 13.85
CA PRO A 807 -23.01 5.57 15.24
C PRO A 807 -24.52 5.67 15.41
N SER A 808 -25.16 6.65 14.76
CA SER A 808 -26.60 6.87 14.88
C SER A 808 -27.41 5.66 14.45
N LEU A 809 -27.05 5.05 13.31
CA LEU A 809 -27.70 3.83 12.83
C LEU A 809 -27.42 2.63 13.72
N LEU A 810 -26.16 2.43 14.13
CA LEU A 810 -25.79 1.30 14.97
C LEU A 810 -26.49 1.36 16.32
N ASP A 811 -26.51 2.52 16.97
CA ASP A 811 -27.14 2.71 18.28
C ASP A 811 -28.67 2.53 18.18
N CYS A 812 -29.30 3.06 17.12
CA CYS A 812 -30.72 2.82 16.83
C CYS A 812 -31.03 1.33 16.61
N TRP A 813 -30.28 0.65 15.74
CA TRP A 813 -30.55 -0.75 15.41
C TRP A 813 -30.29 -1.68 16.59
N ILE A 814 -29.22 -1.46 17.35
CA ILE A 814 -28.93 -2.21 18.57
C ILE A 814 -30.07 -2.01 19.59
N GLY A 815 -30.45 -0.76 19.86
CA GLY A 815 -31.54 -0.45 20.80
C GLY A 815 -32.88 -1.07 20.40
N MET A 816 -33.21 -1.05 19.11
CA MET A 816 -34.43 -1.66 18.58
C MET A 816 -34.42 -3.18 18.72
N ILE A 817 -33.33 -3.86 18.31
CA ILE A 817 -33.26 -5.34 18.35
C ILE A 817 -33.30 -5.85 19.80
N GLU A 818 -32.70 -5.12 20.75
CA GLU A 818 -32.75 -5.45 22.17
C GLU A 818 -34.09 -5.14 22.84
N GLY A 819 -34.97 -4.38 22.17
CA GLY A 819 -36.22 -3.90 22.75
C GLY A 819 -36.04 -2.79 23.79
N ARG A 820 -34.86 -2.15 23.84
CA ARG A 820 -34.59 -0.97 24.69
C ARG A 820 -35.15 0.32 24.10
N HIS A 821 -35.32 0.35 22.78
CA HIS A 821 -35.86 1.47 22.03
C HIS A 821 -37.07 1.02 21.22
N GLN A 822 -38.25 1.56 21.53
CA GLN A 822 -39.45 1.31 20.74
C GLN A 822 -39.50 2.34 19.61
N ILE A 823 -39.42 1.86 18.37
CA ILE A 823 -39.40 2.75 17.20
C ILE A 823 -40.73 3.50 17.09
N ASP A 824 -40.62 4.82 17.03
CA ASP A 824 -41.72 5.71 16.71
C ASP A 824 -41.82 5.85 15.19
N LEU A 825 -42.79 5.14 14.59
CA LEU A 825 -43.07 5.20 13.16
C LEU A 825 -43.59 6.57 12.70
N THR A 826 -43.98 7.45 13.63
CA THR A 826 -44.34 8.85 13.31
C THR A 826 -43.11 9.75 13.17
N ASN A 827 -41.97 9.33 13.74
CA ASN A 827 -40.70 9.99 13.52
C ASN A 827 -40.11 9.55 12.17
N GLU A 828 -40.00 10.51 11.25
CA GLU A 828 -39.49 10.26 9.91
C GLU A 828 -38.07 9.68 9.92
N LEU A 829 -37.19 10.15 10.82
CA LEU A 829 -35.82 9.66 10.92
C LEU A 829 -35.79 8.17 11.30
N GLU A 830 -36.53 7.78 12.33
CA GLU A 830 -36.57 6.39 12.79
C GLU A 830 -37.22 5.45 11.76
N ARG A 831 -38.23 5.93 11.03
CA ARG A 831 -38.83 5.21 9.89
C ARG A 831 -37.80 4.92 8.80
N LEU A 832 -36.97 5.90 8.44
CA LEU A 832 -35.91 5.73 7.43
C LEU A 832 -34.82 4.78 7.95
N GLN A 833 -34.42 4.90 9.22
CA GLN A 833 -33.44 4.00 9.85
C GLN A 833 -33.94 2.54 9.88
N LEU A 834 -35.23 2.32 10.13
CA LEU A 834 -35.89 1.01 10.04
C LEU A 834 -35.86 0.47 8.61
N GLY A 835 -36.17 1.31 7.62
CA GLY A 835 -36.10 0.96 6.20
C GLY A 835 -34.68 0.50 5.80
N MET A 836 -33.65 1.22 6.22
CA MET A 836 -32.25 0.85 5.95
C MET A 836 -31.88 -0.51 6.55
N LEU A 837 -32.36 -0.84 7.76
CA LEU A 837 -32.14 -2.15 8.36
C LEU A 837 -32.83 -3.26 7.57
N TYR A 838 -34.10 -3.07 7.20
CA TYR A 838 -34.86 -4.03 6.41
C TYR A 838 -34.18 -4.32 5.06
N TYR A 839 -33.76 -3.27 4.33
CA TYR A 839 -33.07 -3.43 3.04
C TYR A 839 -31.61 -3.90 3.16
N SER A 840 -31.08 -3.99 4.37
CA SER A 840 -29.84 -4.74 4.64
C SER A 840 -30.08 -6.26 4.64
N LEU A 841 -31.32 -6.70 4.85
CA LEU A 841 -31.71 -8.12 4.93
C LEU A 841 -32.44 -8.63 3.68
N TYR A 842 -33.21 -7.76 3.02
CA TYR A 842 -34.10 -8.09 1.90
C TYR A 842 -33.86 -7.18 0.69
N LYS A 843 -34.27 -7.64 -0.50
CA LYS A 843 -34.05 -6.89 -1.75
C LYS A 843 -35.32 -6.24 -2.27
N LYS A 844 -36.49 -6.80 -1.96
CA LYS A 844 -37.79 -6.25 -2.33
C LYS A 844 -38.50 -5.70 -1.09
N TYR A 845 -39.51 -4.85 -1.29
CA TYR A 845 -40.36 -4.32 -0.23
C TYR A 845 -41.21 -5.44 0.44
N PRO A 846 -41.72 -5.23 1.67
CA PRO A 846 -42.39 -6.22 2.50
C PRO A 846 -43.37 -7.16 1.79
N ASP A 847 -44.38 -6.63 1.09
CA ASP A 847 -45.43 -7.48 0.49
C ASP A 847 -44.87 -8.48 -0.53
N LYS A 848 -43.81 -8.12 -1.26
CA LYS A 848 -43.17 -9.01 -2.24
C LYS A 848 -42.32 -10.09 -1.59
N GLU A 849 -41.84 -9.88 -0.38
CA GLU A 849 -41.11 -10.87 0.41
C GLU A 849 -42.04 -11.67 1.34
N GLY A 850 -43.35 -11.33 1.36
CA GLY A 850 -44.37 -12.00 2.16
C GLY A 850 -44.53 -11.47 3.59
N PHE A 851 -44.11 -10.23 3.85
CA PHE A 851 -44.23 -9.58 5.16
C PHE A 851 -45.29 -8.48 5.14
N THR A 852 -45.90 -8.23 6.30
CA THR A 852 -46.95 -7.20 6.46
C THR A 852 -46.39 -5.78 6.63
N SER A 853 -45.14 -5.65 7.06
CA SER A 853 -44.45 -4.37 7.27
C SER A 853 -42.94 -4.55 7.27
N LEU A 854 -42.20 -3.42 7.25
CA LEU A 854 -40.74 -3.43 7.40
C LEU A 854 -40.32 -4.08 8.73
N LEU A 855 -41.03 -3.76 9.82
CA LEU A 855 -40.77 -4.28 11.16
C LEU A 855 -41.01 -5.79 11.23
N ASP A 856 -42.10 -6.28 10.63
CA ASP A 856 -42.44 -7.71 10.58
C ASP A 856 -41.34 -8.54 9.91
N GLY A 857 -40.78 -8.05 8.79
CA GLY A 857 -39.66 -8.69 8.13
C GLY A 857 -38.40 -8.76 8.99
N ILE A 858 -38.09 -7.70 9.75
CA ILE A 858 -36.94 -7.69 10.66
C ILE A 858 -37.15 -8.63 11.85
N LEU A 859 -38.31 -8.57 12.51
CA LEU A 859 -38.66 -9.44 13.63
C LEU A 859 -38.67 -10.92 13.23
N THR A 860 -39.12 -11.23 12.02
CA THR A 860 -39.03 -12.59 11.46
C THR A 860 -37.58 -13.05 11.29
N PHE A 861 -36.67 -12.15 10.88
CA PHE A 861 -35.24 -12.49 10.74
C PHE A 861 -34.55 -12.77 12.09
N VAL A 862 -34.87 -11.98 13.12
CA VAL A 862 -34.30 -12.12 14.47
C VAL A 862 -35.15 -12.99 15.40
N LYS A 863 -36.07 -13.79 14.84
CA LYS A 863 -36.98 -14.65 15.60
C LYS A 863 -36.25 -15.68 16.46
N GLU A 864 -35.16 -16.23 15.94
CA GLU A 864 -34.32 -17.18 16.67
C GLU A 864 -33.30 -16.43 17.52
N ASP A 865 -33.28 -16.70 18.84
CA ASP A 865 -32.44 -15.97 19.79
C ASP A 865 -30.95 -16.02 19.43
N PHE A 866 -30.43 -17.14 18.92
CA PHE A 866 -29.02 -17.27 18.54
C PHE A 866 -28.67 -16.43 17.29
N VAL A 867 -29.62 -16.24 16.35
CA VAL A 867 -29.43 -15.36 15.19
C VAL A 867 -29.45 -13.90 15.64
N LYS A 868 -30.37 -13.56 16.56
CA LYS A 868 -30.46 -12.24 17.18
C LYS A 868 -29.19 -11.86 17.93
N GLU A 869 -28.69 -12.73 18.80
CA GLU A 869 -27.46 -12.53 19.56
C GLU A 869 -26.25 -12.36 18.64
N GLU A 870 -26.16 -13.15 17.57
CA GLU A 870 -25.06 -13.06 16.63
C GLU A 870 -25.10 -11.75 15.82
N LEU A 871 -26.30 -11.28 15.42
CA LEU A 871 -26.45 -9.97 14.76
C LEU A 871 -26.03 -8.84 15.69
N LEU A 872 -26.46 -8.87 16.95
CA LEU A 872 -26.04 -7.90 17.97
C LEU A 872 -24.52 -7.92 18.19
N ALA A 873 -23.90 -9.11 18.20
CA ALA A 873 -22.46 -9.23 18.32
C ALA A 873 -21.72 -8.56 17.14
N VAL A 874 -22.21 -8.75 15.91
CA VAL A 874 -21.64 -8.08 14.72
C VAL A 874 -21.84 -6.56 14.78
N LEU A 875 -23.04 -6.08 15.10
CA LEU A 875 -23.32 -4.64 15.19
C LEU A 875 -22.51 -3.95 16.29
N ARG A 876 -22.41 -4.56 17.48
CA ARG A 876 -21.58 -4.03 18.59
C ARG A 876 -20.10 -4.06 18.25
N TYR A 877 -19.63 -5.12 17.60
CA TYR A 877 -18.25 -5.17 17.10
C TYR A 877 -18.02 -4.02 16.11
N ARG A 878 -18.89 -3.80 15.12
CA ARG A 878 -18.79 -2.66 14.20
C ARG A 878 -18.82 -1.31 14.90
N ARG A 879 -19.70 -1.15 15.90
CA ARG A 879 -19.78 0.07 16.73
C ARG A 879 -18.48 0.35 17.49
N SER A 880 -17.72 -0.68 17.85
CA SER A 880 -16.41 -0.55 18.50
C SER A 880 -15.23 -0.30 17.55
N GLN A 881 -15.46 -0.30 16.23
CA GLN A 881 -14.43 -0.23 15.20
C GLN A 881 -14.54 1.01 14.29
N ILE A 882 -15.37 2.01 14.64
CA ILE A 882 -15.48 3.27 13.89
C ILE A 882 -14.18 4.08 14.09
N LYS A 883 -13.59 4.54 12.99
CA LYS A 883 -12.28 5.23 12.99
C LYS A 883 -12.36 6.71 12.63
N ILE A 884 -13.33 7.07 11.76
CA ILE A 884 -13.52 8.43 11.26
C ILE A 884 -14.70 9.04 11.99
N VAL A 885 -14.56 10.30 12.43
CA VAL A 885 -15.67 11.07 12.99
C VAL A 885 -16.73 11.29 11.91
N PRO A 886 -17.94 10.72 12.08
CA PRO A 886 -19.05 11.02 11.20
C PRO A 886 -19.46 12.48 11.35
N MET A 887 -19.83 13.12 10.24
CA MET A 887 -20.34 14.49 10.28
C MET A 887 -21.81 14.53 9.89
N ALA A 888 -22.55 15.47 10.48
CA ALA A 888 -23.91 15.74 10.07
C ALA A 888 -23.95 16.14 8.59
N ASN A 889 -24.95 15.64 7.87
CA ASN A 889 -25.22 16.09 6.51
C ASN A 889 -25.78 17.53 6.50
N GLU A 890 -25.72 18.18 5.35
CA GLU A 890 -26.13 19.58 5.17
C GLU A 890 -27.52 19.72 4.52
N TYR A 891 -28.32 18.64 4.51
CA TYR A 891 -29.63 18.67 3.87
C TYR A 891 -30.65 19.46 4.68
N GLN A 892 -31.60 20.08 3.98
CA GLN A 892 -32.76 20.77 4.57
C GLN A 892 -33.94 19.83 4.86
N TYR A 893 -33.77 18.52 4.65
CA TYR A 893 -34.77 17.48 4.89
C TYR A 893 -34.18 16.35 5.74
N THR A 894 -35.05 15.55 6.35
CA THR A 894 -34.64 14.46 7.25
C THR A 894 -33.96 13.33 6.47
N THR A 895 -32.75 12.94 6.86
CA THR A 895 -32.12 11.71 6.37
C THR A 895 -31.12 11.14 7.38
N PRO A 896 -31.02 9.81 7.51
CA PRO A 896 -30.11 9.15 8.43
C PRO A 896 -28.65 9.04 7.92
N LEU A 897 -28.32 9.67 6.79
CA LEU A 897 -26.98 9.61 6.21
C LEU A 897 -26.02 10.57 6.93
N GLU A 898 -24.87 10.05 7.35
CA GLU A 898 -23.77 10.81 7.94
C GLU A 898 -22.60 10.84 6.96
N VAL A 899 -21.97 12.00 6.85
CA VAL A 899 -20.79 12.18 5.97
C VAL A 899 -19.62 11.39 6.57
N HIS A 900 -18.84 10.76 5.68
CA HIS A 900 -17.75 9.81 5.94
C HIS A 900 -18.16 8.42 6.44
N CYS A 901 -19.46 8.09 6.45
CA CYS A 901 -19.93 6.74 6.71
C CYS A 901 -20.17 5.93 5.42
N HIS A 902 -20.10 4.60 5.54
CA HIS A 902 -20.27 3.65 4.46
C HIS A 902 -21.67 3.07 4.38
N TYR A 903 -22.20 3.04 3.15
CA TYR A 903 -23.54 2.54 2.85
C TYR A 903 -23.53 1.71 1.57
N ASN A 904 -24.29 0.63 1.55
CA ASN A 904 -24.56 -0.10 0.31
C ASN A 904 -25.67 0.60 -0.49
N ARG A 905 -25.84 0.22 -1.77
CA ARG A 905 -26.83 0.86 -2.66
C ARG A 905 -28.25 0.81 -2.09
N ALA A 906 -28.66 -0.30 -1.47
CA ALA A 906 -30.01 -0.46 -0.95
C ALA A 906 -30.26 0.42 0.28
N GLN A 907 -29.26 0.54 1.15
CA GLN A 907 -29.27 1.46 2.30
C GLN A 907 -29.35 2.92 1.85
N ILE A 908 -28.59 3.32 0.82
CA ILE A 908 -28.66 4.68 0.26
C ILE A 908 -30.07 4.95 -0.26
N MET A 909 -30.64 4.06 -1.08
CA MET A 909 -31.99 4.26 -1.61
C MET A 909 -33.06 4.31 -0.52
N ALA A 910 -32.92 3.52 0.54
CA ALA A 910 -33.82 3.56 1.70
C ALA A 910 -33.68 4.87 2.49
N ALA A 911 -32.48 5.42 2.62
CA ALA A 911 -32.23 6.66 3.33
C ALA A 911 -32.82 7.91 2.66
N TYR A 912 -33.13 7.83 1.35
CA TYR A 912 -33.86 8.87 0.59
C TYR A 912 -35.36 8.53 0.40
N ASP A 913 -35.88 7.54 1.13
CA ASP A 913 -37.25 7.02 1.02
C ASP A 913 -37.64 6.49 -0.38
N TYR A 914 -36.66 6.30 -1.27
CA TYR A 914 -36.87 5.75 -2.61
C TYR A 914 -37.18 4.25 -2.54
N TYR A 915 -36.58 3.56 -1.57
CA TYR A 915 -36.97 2.21 -1.15
C TYR A 915 -37.71 2.32 0.17
N ASN A 916 -38.97 1.91 0.20
CA ASN A 916 -39.86 2.08 1.34
C ASN A 916 -40.83 0.90 1.47
N GLN A 917 -41.78 0.97 2.39
CA GLN A 917 -42.72 -0.13 2.65
C GLN A 917 -43.55 -0.55 1.41
N GLU A 918 -43.82 0.37 0.49
CA GLU A 918 -44.72 0.14 -0.65
C GLU A 918 -43.96 -0.18 -1.95
N GLN A 919 -42.72 0.29 -2.09
CA GLN A 919 -41.96 0.17 -3.33
C GLN A 919 -40.46 -0.01 -3.14
N SER A 920 -39.87 -0.76 -4.07
CA SER A 920 -38.41 -0.90 -4.23
C SER A 920 -38.07 -0.99 -5.74
N PRO A 921 -38.11 0.13 -6.49
CA PRO A 921 -37.90 0.12 -7.94
C PRO A 921 -36.53 -0.42 -8.33
N GLU A 922 -36.38 -0.99 -9.53
CA GLU A 922 -35.05 -1.40 -9.99
C GLU A 922 -34.17 -0.18 -10.28
N PHE A 923 -32.98 -0.18 -9.71
CA PHE A 923 -31.98 0.85 -9.93
C PHE A 923 -30.66 0.23 -10.38
N ARG A 924 -30.29 0.49 -11.64
CA ARG A 924 -29.07 -0.04 -12.27
C ARG A 924 -28.06 1.04 -12.66
N GLU A 925 -28.47 2.31 -12.67
CA GLU A 925 -27.67 3.45 -13.12
C GLU A 925 -26.66 3.92 -12.06
N GLY A 926 -25.66 4.69 -12.47
CA GLY A 926 -24.63 5.27 -11.59
C GLY A 926 -24.99 6.64 -11.03
N VAL A 927 -26.03 7.29 -11.57
CA VAL A 927 -26.53 8.59 -11.11
C VAL A 927 -28.05 8.51 -10.98
N LYS A 928 -28.62 9.17 -9.95
CA LYS A 928 -30.07 9.24 -9.75
C LYS A 928 -30.48 10.60 -9.22
N TYR A 929 -31.44 11.22 -9.90
CA TYR A 929 -32.15 12.38 -9.37
C TYR A 929 -33.34 11.94 -8.52
N ILE A 930 -33.39 12.40 -7.28
CA ILE A 930 -34.49 12.21 -6.34
C ILE A 930 -35.32 13.50 -6.33
N ASP A 931 -36.41 13.51 -7.09
CA ASP A 931 -37.22 14.71 -7.34
C ASP A 931 -37.84 15.29 -6.06
N THR A 932 -38.31 14.42 -5.15
CA THR A 932 -38.91 14.82 -3.86
C THR A 932 -37.94 15.60 -2.98
N HIS A 933 -36.64 15.33 -3.12
CA HIS A 933 -35.57 15.91 -2.31
C HIS A 933 -34.68 16.88 -3.09
N LYS A 934 -34.97 17.13 -4.38
CA LYS A 934 -34.15 17.98 -5.27
C LYS A 934 -32.65 17.64 -5.19
N THR A 935 -32.34 16.34 -5.17
CA THR A 935 -30.98 15.85 -4.91
C THR A 935 -30.53 14.87 -5.98
N ASP A 936 -29.37 15.13 -6.57
CA ASP A 936 -28.70 14.27 -7.52
C ASP A 936 -27.63 13.44 -6.78
N ILE A 937 -27.83 12.11 -6.78
CA ILE A 937 -26.96 11.14 -6.12
C ILE A 937 -25.97 10.57 -7.13
N PHE A 938 -24.68 10.75 -6.90
CA PHE A 938 -23.61 10.21 -7.73
C PHE A 938 -22.97 9.00 -7.03
N LEU A 939 -23.16 7.80 -7.60
CA LEU A 939 -22.51 6.57 -7.14
C LEU A 939 -21.26 6.30 -7.97
N ILE A 940 -20.10 6.66 -7.41
CA ILE A 940 -18.82 6.70 -8.10
C ILE A 940 -17.96 5.51 -7.66
N SER A 941 -17.40 4.79 -8.62
CA SER A 941 -16.39 3.75 -8.39
C SER A 941 -15.08 4.24 -8.99
N LEU A 942 -14.04 4.41 -8.19
CA LEU A 942 -12.77 5.01 -8.63
C LEU A 942 -12.03 4.08 -9.60
N ASN A 943 -11.85 2.81 -9.20
CA ASN A 943 -11.11 1.84 -9.99
C ASN A 943 -12.05 0.87 -10.70
N LYS A 944 -12.14 0.98 -12.02
CA LYS A 944 -13.00 0.13 -12.87
C LYS A 944 -12.11 -0.88 -13.61
N THR A 945 -12.52 -2.14 -13.67
CA THR A 945 -11.84 -3.14 -14.52
C THR A 945 -12.72 -3.47 -15.73
N GLU A 946 -12.10 -3.75 -16.88
CA GLU A 946 -12.82 -4.18 -18.10
C GLU A 946 -13.67 -5.45 -17.90
N LYS A 947 -13.34 -6.26 -16.89
CA LYS A 947 -14.12 -7.47 -16.53
C LYS A 947 -15.45 -7.14 -15.85
N ASP A 948 -15.54 -6.01 -15.16
CA ASP A 948 -16.70 -5.63 -14.33
C ASP A 948 -17.60 -4.56 -14.98
N PHE A 949 -17.12 -3.79 -15.97
CA PHE A 949 -17.83 -2.66 -16.60
C PHE A 949 -17.67 -2.64 -18.12
N SER A 950 -18.68 -2.11 -18.85
CA SER A 950 -18.53 -1.83 -20.28
C SER A 950 -17.66 -0.57 -20.47
N PRO A 951 -16.79 -0.50 -21.48
CA PRO A 951 -16.03 0.72 -21.82
C PRO A 951 -16.85 2.00 -22.07
N SER A 952 -18.17 1.90 -22.29
CA SER A 952 -19.10 3.06 -22.24
C SER A 952 -19.35 3.64 -20.84
N THR A 953 -18.94 2.93 -19.77
CA THR A 953 -19.07 3.34 -18.36
C THR A 953 -17.74 3.55 -17.63
N MET A 954 -16.62 3.45 -18.36
CA MET A 954 -15.28 3.83 -17.88
C MET A 954 -15.12 5.35 -17.90
N TYR A 955 -15.88 6.02 -17.03
CA TYR A 955 -15.76 7.45 -16.76
C TYR A 955 -14.51 7.74 -15.93
N GLU A 956 -13.81 8.81 -16.26
CA GLU A 956 -12.59 9.26 -15.56
C GLU A 956 -12.95 10.00 -14.26
N ASP A 957 -13.28 9.27 -13.20
CA ASP A 957 -13.65 9.85 -11.92
C ASP A 957 -12.46 9.82 -10.95
N TYR A 958 -12.00 10.98 -10.48
CA TYR A 958 -10.84 11.06 -9.58
C TYR A 958 -10.80 12.32 -8.71
N ALA A 959 -10.16 12.22 -7.55
CA ALA A 959 -9.85 13.39 -6.73
C ALA A 959 -8.65 14.15 -7.31
N ILE A 960 -8.80 15.46 -7.53
CA ILE A 960 -7.68 16.35 -7.88
C ILE A 960 -6.88 16.69 -6.62
N ASN A 961 -7.57 16.92 -5.50
CA ASN A 961 -7.00 17.11 -4.17
C ASN A 961 -8.07 16.81 -3.09
N GLU A 962 -7.76 17.14 -1.83
CA GLU A 962 -8.64 16.89 -0.67
C GLU A 962 -10.02 17.58 -0.73
N SER A 963 -10.23 18.55 -1.62
CA SER A 963 -11.45 19.35 -1.70
C SER A 963 -12.03 19.46 -3.11
N ILE A 964 -11.33 18.95 -4.13
CA ILE A 964 -11.72 19.08 -5.53
C ILE A 964 -11.78 17.69 -6.17
N PHE A 965 -12.92 17.37 -6.77
CA PHE A 965 -13.21 16.09 -7.39
C PHE A 965 -13.57 16.26 -8.87
N HIS A 966 -12.90 15.48 -9.72
CA HIS A 966 -13.20 15.37 -11.14
C HIS A 966 -14.21 14.23 -11.37
N TRP A 967 -15.28 14.52 -12.10
CA TRP A 967 -16.32 13.56 -12.46
C TRP A 967 -16.70 13.70 -13.93
N GLN A 968 -16.96 12.59 -14.62
CA GLN A 968 -17.30 12.60 -16.04
C GLN A 968 -18.73 12.09 -16.29
N SER A 969 -19.49 12.81 -17.13
CA SER A 969 -20.89 12.51 -17.41
C SER A 969 -21.09 11.30 -18.31
N GLN A 970 -22.33 10.78 -18.37
CA GLN A 970 -22.63 9.69 -19.29
C GLN A 970 -22.48 10.10 -20.76
N ARG A 971 -21.94 9.21 -21.60
CA ARG A 971 -21.66 9.49 -23.04
C ARG A 971 -22.90 9.90 -23.84
N THR A 972 -24.09 9.51 -23.38
CA THR A 972 -25.37 9.88 -24.01
C THR A 972 -25.81 11.31 -23.71
N GLN A 973 -25.22 11.98 -22.73
CA GLN A 973 -25.61 13.33 -22.34
C GLN A 973 -24.73 14.36 -23.02
N SER A 974 -25.34 15.14 -23.93
CA SER A 974 -24.69 16.29 -24.54
C SER A 974 -24.66 17.49 -23.59
N ASN A 975 -23.77 18.43 -23.92
CA ASN A 975 -23.69 19.75 -23.31
C ASN A 975 -25.03 20.54 -23.27
N THR A 976 -25.98 20.19 -24.15
CA THR A 976 -27.29 20.82 -24.26
C THR A 976 -28.41 20.08 -23.51
N SER A 977 -28.11 18.94 -22.87
CA SER A 977 -29.13 18.14 -22.18
C SER A 977 -29.63 18.80 -20.89
N ASN A 978 -30.92 18.60 -20.57
CA ASN A 978 -31.55 19.15 -19.36
C ASN A 978 -30.83 18.70 -18.08
N THR A 979 -30.26 17.50 -18.06
CA THR A 979 -29.49 16.97 -16.93
C THR A 979 -28.20 17.74 -16.70
N ILE A 980 -27.41 17.98 -17.76
CA ILE A 980 -26.16 18.75 -17.68
C ILE A 980 -26.43 20.21 -17.29
N GLN A 981 -27.52 20.79 -17.80
CA GLN A 981 -27.96 22.13 -17.40
C GLN A 981 -28.37 22.19 -15.93
N ARG A 982 -29.03 21.13 -15.40
CA ARG A 982 -29.33 21.04 -13.97
C ARG A 982 -28.07 21.02 -13.13
N TYR A 983 -27.04 20.25 -13.53
CA TYR A 983 -25.77 20.19 -12.80
C TYR A 983 -25.04 21.54 -12.77
N ARG A 984 -24.97 22.28 -13.89
CA ARG A 984 -24.32 23.61 -13.91
C ARG A 984 -25.06 24.65 -13.10
N ASN A 985 -26.38 24.60 -13.14
CA ASN A 985 -27.24 25.59 -12.50
C ASN A 985 -27.71 25.13 -11.11
N HIS A 986 -27.12 24.07 -10.54
CA HIS A 986 -27.63 23.41 -9.34
C HIS A 986 -27.80 24.41 -8.17
N LEU A 987 -26.82 25.29 -7.95
CA LEU A 987 -26.87 26.38 -6.96
C LEU A 987 -28.06 27.32 -7.15
N SER A 988 -28.33 27.75 -8.38
CA SER A 988 -29.45 28.66 -8.69
C SER A 988 -30.81 28.00 -8.54
N THR A 989 -30.87 26.68 -8.73
CA THR A 989 -32.08 25.86 -8.61
C THR A 989 -32.29 25.26 -7.21
N ASN A 990 -31.35 25.50 -6.29
CA ASN A 990 -31.29 24.89 -4.97
C ASN A 990 -31.35 23.34 -5.02
N ASN A 991 -30.64 22.75 -6.00
CA ASN A 991 -30.47 21.30 -6.13
C ASN A 991 -29.14 20.88 -5.47
N TYR A 992 -29.18 19.81 -4.68
CA TYR A 992 -27.98 19.23 -4.06
C TYR A 992 -27.31 18.22 -4.98
N ILE A 993 -25.97 18.21 -4.96
CA ILE A 993 -25.14 17.23 -5.67
C ILE A 993 -24.36 16.44 -4.62
N SER A 994 -24.67 15.15 -4.48
CA SER A 994 -24.22 14.32 -3.38
C SER A 994 -23.37 13.17 -3.86
N LEU A 995 -22.11 13.11 -3.39
CA LEU A 995 -21.14 12.14 -3.88
C LEU A 995 -21.02 10.95 -2.92
N PHE A 996 -21.14 9.75 -3.48
CA PHE A 996 -20.91 8.48 -2.81
C PHE A 996 -19.79 7.76 -3.54
N ILE A 997 -18.65 7.60 -2.88
CA ILE A 997 -17.43 7.10 -3.51
C ILE A 997 -17.07 5.73 -2.94
N ARG A 998 -16.67 4.82 -3.82
CA ARG A 998 -16.01 3.57 -3.42
C ARG A 998 -14.75 3.35 -4.25
N GLU A 999 -13.79 2.65 -3.66
CA GLU A 999 -12.53 2.37 -4.33
C GLU A 999 -12.70 1.36 -5.48
N TYR A 1000 -13.30 0.20 -5.19
CA TYR A 1000 -13.54 -0.85 -6.18
C TYR A 1000 -15.00 -1.27 -6.24
N PRO A 1001 -15.46 -1.83 -7.36
CA PRO A 1001 -16.76 -2.45 -7.46
C PRO A 1001 -16.92 -3.67 -6.55
N ARG A 1002 -15.88 -4.50 -6.51
CA ARG A 1002 -15.82 -5.73 -5.71
C ARG A 1002 -14.43 -5.97 -5.13
N VAL A 1003 -14.38 -6.55 -3.93
CA VAL A 1003 -13.16 -7.06 -3.29
C VAL A 1003 -13.46 -8.44 -2.72
N ASN A 1004 -12.58 -9.43 -2.97
CA ASN A 1004 -12.75 -10.82 -2.53
C ASN A 1004 -14.11 -11.45 -2.91
N GLY A 1005 -14.66 -11.07 -4.07
CA GLY A 1005 -15.96 -11.54 -4.56
C GLY A 1005 -17.18 -10.81 -3.99
N PHE A 1006 -16.99 -9.81 -3.13
CA PHE A 1006 -18.07 -9.04 -2.48
C PHE A 1006 -18.17 -7.63 -3.04
N ALA A 1007 -19.38 -7.10 -3.21
CA ALA A 1007 -19.59 -5.71 -3.61
C ALA A 1007 -19.16 -4.77 -2.48
N GLN A 1008 -18.35 -3.76 -2.79
CA GLN A 1008 -17.94 -2.76 -1.82
C GLN A 1008 -19.05 -1.73 -1.56
N PRO A 1009 -19.17 -1.26 -0.31
CA PRO A 1009 -20.03 -0.13 0.05
C PRO A 1009 -19.47 1.19 -0.50
N TYR A 1010 -20.29 2.24 -0.50
CA TYR A 1010 -19.89 3.59 -0.84
C TYR A 1010 -19.78 4.44 0.43
N MET A 1011 -18.70 5.21 0.55
CA MET A 1011 -18.57 6.25 1.56
C MET A 1011 -19.27 7.53 1.09
N PHE A 1012 -20.09 8.13 1.94
CA PHE A 1012 -20.76 9.40 1.64
C PHE A 1012 -19.81 10.57 1.85
N MET A 1013 -19.53 11.37 0.82
CA MET A 1013 -18.60 12.51 0.86
C MET A 1013 -19.26 13.85 1.23
N GLY A 1014 -20.59 13.85 1.39
CA GLY A 1014 -21.37 15.09 1.52
C GLY A 1014 -21.71 15.71 0.17
N ASN A 1015 -22.00 17.01 0.23
CA ASN A 1015 -22.45 17.81 -0.92
C ASN A 1015 -21.26 18.47 -1.64
N ALA A 1016 -21.47 18.79 -2.91
CA ALA A 1016 -20.47 19.43 -3.76
C ALA A 1016 -21.04 20.57 -4.61
N ASP A 1017 -20.20 21.57 -4.85
CA ASP A 1017 -20.49 22.74 -5.67
C ASP A 1017 -19.80 22.69 -7.02
N TYR A 1018 -20.53 23.07 -8.07
CA TYR A 1018 -20.01 23.18 -9.43
C TYR A 1018 -18.92 24.25 -9.53
N GLN A 1019 -17.73 23.91 -10.07
CA GLN A 1019 -16.70 24.89 -10.42
C GLN A 1019 -16.60 25.12 -11.91
N THR A 1020 -16.25 24.07 -12.66
CA THR A 1020 -15.98 24.17 -14.11
C THR A 1020 -16.40 22.89 -14.83
N SER A 1021 -16.65 23.00 -16.13
CA SER A 1021 -16.82 21.83 -17.00
C SER A 1021 -16.24 22.06 -18.39
N ASN A 1022 -15.66 21.02 -19.00
CA ASN A 1022 -15.19 21.04 -20.39
C ASN A 1022 -15.61 19.75 -21.13
N GLY A 1023 -15.44 19.72 -22.46
CA GLY A 1023 -15.91 18.62 -23.30
C GLY A 1023 -17.38 18.73 -23.72
N SER A 1024 -17.78 17.93 -24.71
CA SER A 1024 -19.13 17.94 -25.29
C SER A 1024 -19.90 16.64 -25.06
N GLN A 1025 -19.27 15.49 -25.26
CA GLN A 1025 -19.77 14.14 -24.98
C GLN A 1025 -18.58 13.15 -24.81
N PRO A 1026 -18.27 12.66 -23.60
CA PRO A 1026 -18.84 13.06 -22.30
C PRO A 1026 -18.39 14.47 -21.86
N VAL A 1027 -19.09 15.05 -20.90
CA VAL A 1027 -18.74 16.33 -20.26
C VAL A 1027 -17.98 16.04 -18.96
N ASN A 1028 -16.79 16.64 -18.82
CA ASN A 1028 -16.00 16.57 -17.61
C ASN A 1028 -16.41 17.70 -16.66
N PHE A 1029 -16.56 17.38 -15.38
CA PHE A 1029 -16.92 18.33 -14.33
C PHE A 1029 -15.86 18.36 -13.24
N THR A 1030 -15.62 19.55 -12.72
CA THR A 1030 -14.85 19.78 -11.51
C THR A 1030 -15.79 20.25 -10.41
N TRP A 1031 -15.86 19.48 -9.33
CA TRP A 1031 -16.71 19.72 -8.17
C TRP A 1031 -15.86 20.09 -6.97
N LYS A 1032 -16.28 21.12 -6.22
CA LYS A 1032 -15.69 21.47 -4.93
C LYS A 1032 -16.52 20.83 -3.82
N LEU A 1033 -15.93 19.89 -3.09
CA LEU A 1033 -16.57 19.26 -1.94
C LEU A 1033 -16.65 20.25 -0.76
N HIS A 1034 -17.77 20.22 -0.04
CA HIS A 1034 -17.93 21.03 1.18
C HIS A 1034 -17.09 20.49 2.33
N GLN A 1035 -16.99 19.16 2.40
CA GLN A 1035 -16.17 18.43 3.35
C GLN A 1035 -14.95 17.85 2.66
N ARG A 1036 -13.82 17.83 3.37
CA ARG A 1036 -12.56 17.30 2.82
C ARG A 1036 -12.63 15.78 2.72
N ILE A 1037 -12.11 15.23 1.63
CA ILE A 1037 -11.94 13.78 1.46
C ILE A 1037 -11.04 13.27 2.60
N PRO A 1038 -11.44 12.22 3.33
CA PRO A 1038 -10.60 11.62 4.37
C PRO A 1038 -9.24 11.19 3.81
N ALA A 1039 -8.18 11.39 4.60
CA ALA A 1039 -6.81 11.08 4.20
C ALA A 1039 -6.60 9.61 3.80
N SER A 1040 -7.42 8.68 4.34
CA SER A 1040 -7.39 7.26 4.01
C SER A 1040 -7.88 6.95 2.59
N LEU A 1041 -8.76 7.79 2.01
CA LEU A 1041 -9.33 7.61 0.67
C LEU A 1041 -8.59 8.41 -0.41
N ILE A 1042 -7.85 9.46 -0.03
CA ILE A 1042 -7.24 10.37 -1.01
C ILE A 1042 -6.22 9.68 -1.92
N ASN A 1043 -5.42 8.76 -1.36
CA ASN A 1043 -4.38 8.05 -2.09
C ASN A 1043 -4.97 7.10 -3.16
N SER A 1044 -6.16 6.56 -2.92
CA SER A 1044 -6.84 5.68 -3.87
C SER A 1044 -7.79 6.43 -4.81
N ALA A 1045 -8.18 7.66 -4.46
CA ALA A 1045 -9.05 8.51 -5.27
C ALA A 1045 -8.32 9.32 -6.35
N THR A 1046 -7.02 9.55 -6.25
CA THR A 1046 -6.23 10.21 -7.31
C THR A 1046 -5.98 9.25 -8.49
N LYS A 1047 -6.38 9.64 -9.72
CA LYS A 1047 -6.23 8.79 -10.93
C LYS A 1047 -4.77 8.67 -11.37
N THR A 1048 -4.45 7.51 -11.94
CA THR A 1048 -3.36 7.32 -12.92
C THR A 1048 -3.94 7.29 -14.34
N SER A 1049 -3.12 7.59 -15.34
CA SER A 1049 -3.48 7.59 -16.76
C SER A 1049 -3.71 6.20 -17.38
N ASP A 1050 -3.51 5.11 -16.64
CA ASP A 1050 -3.50 3.74 -17.15
C ASP A 1050 -4.79 2.93 -16.83
N GLN A 1051 -5.95 3.59 -16.74
CA GLN A 1051 -7.27 2.92 -16.73
C GLN A 1051 -8.11 3.26 -17.95
#